data_AF-A0A1F9UIE7-F1
#
_entry.id   AF-A0A1F9UIE7-F1
#
_cell.length_a   1.000
_cell.length_b   1.000
_cell.length_c   1.000
_cell.angle_alpha   90.00
_cell.angle_beta   90.00
_cell.angle_gamma   90.00
#
_symmetry.space_group_name_H-M   'P 1'
#
loop_
_entity.id
_entity.type
_entity.pdbx_description
1 polymer ?
#
loop_
_entity_poly.entity_id
_entity_poly.type
_entity_poly.pdbx_seq_one_letter_code
_entity_poly.pdbx_strand_id
1 'polypeptide(L)'
;MKNHDDSVQEWLESWRNAPATGRRKMYAHAMGRLLEKLPVPLEGLTPDILDVCAKKVSDSFEFREKLLIGVRHFVGYCHAHGFIKTNPQLRRNGLGTFRDTPLPAGLREQLADVFSKHRNRKTGDPLRPIVLRKITQDFECFFSILTKADPERKLVALEDFVARDLDLYQQAMEGRGSLYNGQAMSPRTVKSHVSHILSVFGAARKILGWKTNPMDEYELPRYEHVQRDVYLTKEEVVALCITSAKGRTLREQFLMERNMVMAAVQYDPALRPEEVVKLLDHELLWNRTTKGGLLPFIIRGAKARPDGNEELFSLTPPAVAAIRRYLEIRARYCAKEKVVIQPVKDPNTHKDLGTPLFITEDGRAMAVSTYEGLFQGLVRRAGLDSSRITSYAMRHSRISHWLEDGVPIDRVSRLARHRDVNFTMKHYAHYRPDSDQHVLEKIYGTKPQVEPILTKNILPERPVLRQILKAAAELLGASVDAGKVDQLEEALAEKVSGRQGREELCYSIVEALEKLNLGRTQIYDWMRKGYLHPVALSNGRKGLPKDEIDRLAALRSSKEASIILGYREKVPTTIQRNVREGTLKATQLGNENLYSDRDLTDFLLWKNGHKRALGVRPHQPRQRNLQPSASVISIGYQGG
;
A
#
# COMPACT_ATOMS: atom_id res chain seq x y z
N MET A 1 40.71 -11.84 33.20
CA MET A 1 39.53 -11.23 32.54
C MET A 1 38.76 -10.23 33.42
N LYS A 2 39.33 -9.68 34.51
CA LYS A 2 38.65 -8.73 35.41
C LYS A 2 38.85 -7.23 35.09
N ASN A 3 39.62 -6.87 34.06
CA ASN A 3 39.90 -5.46 33.72
C ASN A 3 39.13 -4.96 32.49
N HIS A 4 38.23 -5.77 31.92
CA HIS A 4 37.50 -5.39 30.70
C HIS A 4 36.12 -4.76 30.99
N ASP A 5 35.56 -5.00 32.19
CA ASP A 5 34.21 -4.56 32.56
C ASP A 5 34.15 -3.08 32.94
N ASP A 6 35.14 -2.57 33.68
CA ASP A 6 35.12 -1.19 34.19
C ASP A 6 35.20 -0.16 33.05
N SER A 7 36.06 -0.41 32.05
CA SER A 7 36.22 0.49 30.89
C SER A 7 34.97 0.55 30.01
N VAL A 8 34.25 -0.57 29.85
CA VAL A 8 33.04 -0.61 29.02
C VAL A 8 31.89 0.15 29.67
N GLN A 9 31.76 0.08 31.00
CA GLN A 9 30.77 0.86 31.75
C GLN A 9 31.07 2.36 31.70
N GLU A 10 32.34 2.75 31.81
CA GLU A 10 32.76 4.15 31.61
C GLU A 10 32.45 4.66 30.20
N TRP A 11 32.70 3.85 29.16
CA TRP A 11 32.36 4.19 27.78
C TRP A 11 30.85 4.32 27.55
N LEU A 12 30.05 3.45 28.18
CA LEU A 12 28.59 3.51 28.14
C LEU A 12 28.07 4.77 28.81
N GLU A 13 28.58 5.11 29.99
CA GLU A 13 28.18 6.30 30.74
C GLU A 13 28.59 7.57 29.96
N SER A 14 29.78 7.56 29.35
CA SER A 14 30.23 8.60 28.41
C SER A 14 29.30 8.73 27.20
N TRP A 15 28.93 7.62 26.55
CA TRP A 15 28.01 7.62 25.41
C TRP A 15 26.59 8.07 25.77
N ARG A 16 26.14 7.72 26.98
CA ARG A 16 24.85 8.12 27.56
C ARG A 16 24.80 9.62 27.84
N ASN A 17 25.92 10.20 28.28
CA ASN A 17 26.04 11.60 28.65
C ASN A 17 26.45 12.52 27.50
N ALA A 18 26.98 11.97 26.40
CA ALA A 18 27.22 12.72 25.17
C ALA A 18 25.93 13.42 24.70
N PRO A 19 26.00 14.66 24.16
CA PRO A 19 24.82 15.39 23.70
C PRO A 19 24.04 14.55 22.67
N ALA A 20 22.91 14.00 23.10
CA ALA A 20 22.25 12.90 22.41
C ALA A 20 20.77 13.15 22.18
N THR A 21 20.30 12.67 21.02
CA THR A 21 18.87 12.43 20.73
C THR A 21 18.30 11.44 21.75
N GLY A 22 17.08 11.65 22.26
CA GLY A 22 16.45 10.84 23.32
C GLY A 22 16.47 9.30 23.14
N ARG A 23 16.69 8.81 21.91
CA ARG A 23 16.88 7.37 21.62
C ARG A 23 18.12 6.76 22.27
N ARG A 24 19.24 7.48 22.45
CA ARG A 24 20.47 6.91 23.06
C ARG A 24 20.25 6.52 24.53
N LYS A 25 19.56 7.37 25.30
CA LYS A 25 19.22 7.10 26.71
C LYS A 25 18.35 5.85 26.86
N MET A 26 17.40 5.65 25.94
CA MET A 26 16.52 4.48 25.93
C MET A 26 17.30 3.17 25.68
N TYR A 27 18.34 3.21 24.85
CA TYR A 27 19.12 2.01 24.52
C TYR A 27 20.27 1.73 25.50
N ALA A 28 20.77 2.75 26.20
CA ALA A 28 21.93 2.60 27.11
C ALA A 28 21.72 1.50 28.16
N HIS A 29 20.55 1.45 28.81
CA HIS A 29 20.27 0.43 29.82
C HIS A 29 20.14 -0.99 29.22
N ALA A 30 19.50 -1.11 28.05
CA ALA A 30 19.38 -2.39 27.36
C ALA A 30 20.73 -2.86 26.78
N MET A 31 21.58 -1.92 26.37
CA MET A 31 22.95 -2.19 25.93
C MET A 31 23.85 -2.63 27.07
N GLY A 32 23.77 -2.01 28.26
CA GLY A 32 24.55 -2.48 29.43
C GLY A 32 24.32 -3.96 29.69
N ARG A 33 23.05 -4.39 29.75
CA ARG A 33 22.68 -5.81 29.91
C ARG A 33 23.10 -6.71 28.74
N LEU A 34 23.20 -6.18 27.53
CA LEU A 34 23.68 -6.94 26.38
C LEU A 34 25.21 -7.09 26.41
N LEU A 35 25.92 -6.03 26.79
CA LEU A 35 27.38 -5.98 26.88
C LEU A 35 27.90 -6.90 27.99
N GLU A 36 27.21 -6.97 29.14
CA GLU A 36 27.45 -7.95 30.20
C GLU A 36 27.36 -9.41 29.73
N LYS A 37 26.59 -9.66 28.66
CA LYS A 37 26.37 -11.00 28.10
C LYS A 37 27.25 -11.28 26.88
N LEU A 38 28.16 -10.39 26.50
CA LEU A 38 29.04 -10.62 25.35
C LEU A 38 30.14 -11.62 25.71
N PRO A 39 30.33 -12.67 24.89
CA PRO A 39 31.40 -13.65 25.11
C PRO A 39 32.78 -13.14 24.63
N VAL A 40 32.83 -11.95 24.02
CA VAL A 40 34.01 -11.38 23.35
C VAL A 40 34.10 -9.87 23.60
N PRO A 41 35.31 -9.29 23.54
CA PRO A 41 35.49 -7.84 23.58
C PRO A 41 34.77 -7.13 22.42
N LEU A 42 34.56 -5.82 22.54
CA LEU A 42 33.83 -5.02 21.53
C LEU A 42 34.44 -5.16 20.14
N GLU A 43 35.76 -5.28 20.02
CA GLU A 43 36.49 -5.50 18.76
C GLU A 43 36.22 -6.86 18.12
N GLY A 44 35.88 -7.87 18.93
CA GLY A 44 35.55 -9.22 18.49
C GLY A 44 34.08 -9.40 18.13
N LEU A 45 33.25 -8.35 18.20
CA LEU A 45 31.83 -8.44 17.94
C LEU A 45 31.53 -8.83 16.49
N THR A 46 30.98 -10.02 16.30
CA THR A 46 30.36 -10.43 15.04
C THR A 46 28.84 -10.25 15.13
N PRO A 47 28.12 -10.08 14.01
CA PRO A 47 26.67 -9.98 14.06
C PRO A 47 25.96 -11.25 14.51
N ASP A 48 26.60 -12.41 14.36
CA ASP A 48 26.07 -13.68 14.88
C ASP A 48 26.15 -13.69 16.41
N ILE A 49 27.27 -13.20 16.98
CA ILE A 49 27.40 -12.99 18.41
C ILE A 49 26.37 -11.96 18.91
N LEU A 50 26.19 -10.86 18.18
CA LEU A 50 25.20 -9.83 18.53
C LEU A 50 23.76 -10.34 18.43
N ASP A 51 23.41 -11.13 17.43
CA ASP A 51 22.07 -11.71 17.28
C ASP A 51 21.80 -12.75 18.37
N VAL A 52 22.79 -13.60 18.68
CA VAL A 52 22.72 -14.55 19.81
C VAL A 52 22.54 -13.81 21.13
N CYS A 53 23.32 -12.76 21.40
CA CYS A 53 23.19 -11.97 22.62
C CYS A 53 21.88 -11.16 22.66
N ALA A 54 21.42 -10.61 21.54
CA ALA A 54 20.15 -9.89 21.46
C ALA A 54 18.95 -10.82 21.75
N LYS A 55 18.98 -12.06 21.23
CA LYS A 55 18.00 -13.12 21.57
C LYS A 55 17.98 -13.45 23.06
N LYS A 56 19.13 -13.40 23.73
CA LYS A 56 19.23 -13.59 25.21
C LYS A 56 18.77 -12.39 26.04
N VAL A 57 18.51 -11.23 25.42
CA VAL A 57 18.08 -10.01 26.10
C VAL A 57 16.60 -9.73 25.88
N SER A 58 16.02 -10.14 24.75
CA SER A 58 14.58 -9.98 24.49
C SER A 58 14.05 -10.95 23.43
N ASP A 59 12.86 -11.49 23.69
CA ASP A 59 12.12 -12.31 22.72
C ASP A 59 11.45 -11.45 21.63
N SER A 60 11.20 -10.17 21.90
CA SER A 60 10.57 -9.25 20.95
C SER A 60 11.49 -8.96 19.77
N PHE A 61 11.05 -9.31 18.56
CA PHE A 61 11.79 -9.01 17.32
C PHE A 61 12.04 -7.51 17.15
N GLU A 62 11.03 -6.68 17.38
CA GLU A 62 11.14 -5.22 17.25
C GLU A 62 12.12 -4.62 18.26
N PHE A 63 12.16 -5.16 19.48
CA PHE A 63 13.12 -4.72 20.49
C PHE A 63 14.55 -5.17 20.13
N ARG A 64 14.72 -6.40 19.63
CA ARG A 64 16.02 -6.91 19.15
C ARG A 64 16.60 -6.05 18.03
N GLU A 65 15.80 -5.68 17.04
CA GLU A 65 16.24 -4.83 15.94
C GLU A 65 16.72 -3.45 16.45
N LYS A 66 15.94 -2.83 17.34
CA LYS A 66 16.29 -1.55 17.97
C LYS A 66 17.57 -1.66 18.82
N LEU A 67 17.74 -2.76 19.55
CA LEU A 67 18.93 -3.03 20.37
C LEU A 67 20.18 -3.19 19.49
N LEU A 68 20.08 -3.96 18.40
CA LEU A 68 21.16 -4.12 17.44
C LEU A 68 21.58 -2.79 16.83
N ILE A 69 20.61 -1.93 16.45
CA ILE A 69 20.88 -0.55 15.99
C ILE A 69 21.64 0.24 17.06
N GLY A 70 21.20 0.16 18.33
CA GLY A 70 21.87 0.78 19.47
C GLY A 70 23.34 0.36 19.57
N VAL A 71 23.62 -0.94 19.49
CA VAL A 71 25.00 -1.48 19.49
C VAL A 71 25.82 -0.94 18.32
N ARG A 72 25.26 -0.86 17.11
CA ARG A 72 25.97 -0.27 15.96
C ARG A 72 26.41 1.15 16.25
N HIS A 73 25.52 1.96 16.82
CA HIS A 73 25.81 3.35 17.18
C HIS A 73 26.86 3.46 18.28
N PHE A 74 26.82 2.56 19.27
CA PHE A 74 27.79 2.51 20.35
C PHE A 74 29.18 2.13 19.88
N VAL A 75 29.30 1.03 19.12
CA VAL A 75 30.58 0.61 18.52
C VAL A 75 31.15 1.71 17.62
N GLY A 76 30.29 2.38 16.83
CA GLY A 76 30.69 3.54 16.03
C GLY A 76 31.19 4.72 16.87
N TYR A 77 30.55 4.99 18.01
CA TYR A 77 30.99 6.02 18.96
C TYR A 77 32.34 5.66 19.59
N CYS A 78 32.50 4.44 20.05
CA CYS A 78 33.75 3.94 20.64
C CYS A 78 34.91 4.07 19.66
N HIS A 79 34.69 3.73 18.39
CA HIS A 79 35.71 3.90 17.37
C HIS A 79 36.05 5.36 17.11
N ALA A 80 35.04 6.24 16.98
CA ALA A 80 35.25 7.66 16.71
C ALA A 80 36.00 8.41 17.82
N HIS A 81 35.97 7.90 19.06
CA HIS A 81 36.65 8.48 20.22
C HIS A 81 37.91 7.69 20.61
N GLY A 82 38.35 6.73 19.78
CA GLY A 82 39.57 5.96 20.00
C GLY A 82 39.48 4.91 21.12
N PHE A 83 38.29 4.62 21.66
CA PHE A 83 38.09 3.59 22.68
C PHE A 83 38.31 2.18 22.12
N ILE A 84 38.02 1.97 20.83
CA ILE A 84 38.36 0.74 20.12
C ILE A 84 39.16 1.06 18.86
N LYS A 85 40.18 0.25 18.57
CA LYS A 85 41.09 0.48 17.42
C LYS A 85 40.40 0.28 16.07
N THR A 86 39.42 -0.60 16.03
CA THR A 86 38.71 -0.95 14.79
C THR A 86 37.23 -1.06 15.07
N ASN A 87 36.41 -0.58 14.14
CA ASN A 87 34.97 -0.83 14.19
C ASN A 87 34.70 -2.18 13.49
N PRO A 88 34.34 -3.26 14.22
CA PRO A 88 34.08 -4.56 13.62
C PRO A 88 32.96 -4.56 12.58
N GLN A 89 32.03 -3.59 12.65
CA GLN A 89 30.99 -3.42 11.63
C GLN A 89 31.56 -2.85 10.32
N LEU A 90 32.64 -2.06 10.39
CA LEU A 90 33.39 -1.65 9.22
C LEU A 90 34.20 -2.84 8.65
N ARG A 91 34.77 -3.73 9.47
CA ARG A 91 35.49 -4.93 8.97
C ARG A 91 34.57 -5.91 8.19
N ARG A 92 33.36 -6.20 8.68
CA ARG A 92 32.44 -7.16 8.04
C ARG A 92 32.04 -6.77 6.61
N ASN A 93 31.90 -5.48 6.35
CA ASN A 93 31.43 -5.00 5.05
C ASN A 93 32.59 -4.76 4.06
N GLY A 94 33.83 -5.16 4.40
CA GLY A 94 35.05 -4.71 3.72
C GLY A 94 35.34 -3.21 3.88
N LEU A 95 34.46 -2.49 4.59
CA LEU A 95 34.41 -1.04 4.74
C LEU A 95 35.57 -0.42 5.49
N GLY A 96 36.08 -1.12 6.50
CA GLY A 96 37.22 -0.67 7.30
C GLY A 96 38.36 -0.35 6.37
N THR A 97 38.68 -1.29 5.49
CA THR A 97 39.75 -1.10 4.53
C THR A 97 39.53 0.12 3.63
N PHE A 98 38.29 0.46 3.20
CA PHE A 98 38.06 1.49 2.17
C PHE A 98 38.01 2.93 2.68
N ARG A 99 37.77 3.14 3.98
CA ARG A 99 37.82 4.49 4.57
C ARG A 99 39.15 4.80 5.24
N ASP A 100 40.03 3.81 5.35
CA ASP A 100 41.35 3.96 5.97
C ASP A 100 42.35 4.66 5.04
N THR A 101 42.03 4.86 3.76
CA THR A 101 42.87 5.62 2.81
C THR A 101 42.33 7.05 2.67
N PRO A 102 42.78 8.02 3.49
CA PRO A 102 42.34 9.40 3.36
C PRO A 102 42.73 9.97 1.99
N LEU A 103 41.86 10.80 1.41
CA LEU A 103 42.21 11.55 0.21
C LEU A 103 43.44 12.43 0.48
N PRO A 104 44.44 12.46 -0.43
CA PRO A 104 45.54 13.40 -0.39
C PRO A 104 45.04 14.84 -0.28
N ALA A 105 45.83 15.71 0.37
CA ALA A 105 45.43 17.10 0.63
C ALA A 105 45.06 17.85 -0.66
N GLY A 106 45.89 17.75 -1.71
CA GLY A 106 45.63 18.39 -3.00
C GLY A 106 44.31 17.94 -3.63
N LEU A 107 44.04 16.63 -3.64
CA LEU A 107 42.78 16.08 -4.15
C LEU A 107 41.57 16.57 -3.35
N ARG A 108 41.70 16.66 -2.02
CA ARG A 108 40.64 17.17 -1.14
C ARG A 108 40.33 18.65 -1.40
N GLU A 109 41.36 19.47 -1.62
CA GLU A 109 41.23 20.88 -1.97
C GLU A 109 40.56 21.07 -3.33
N GLN A 110 40.97 20.31 -4.35
CA GLN A 110 40.32 20.32 -5.67
C GLN A 110 38.84 19.94 -5.58
N LEU A 111 38.49 18.88 -4.83
CA LEU A 111 37.10 18.49 -4.61
C LEU A 111 36.30 19.57 -3.89
N ALA A 112 36.89 20.23 -2.89
CA ALA A 112 36.24 21.32 -2.17
C ALA A 112 35.95 22.51 -3.10
N ASP A 113 36.91 22.89 -3.95
CA ASP A 113 36.71 23.95 -4.94
C ASP A 113 35.60 23.58 -5.94
N VAL A 114 35.66 22.38 -6.50
CA VAL A 114 34.64 21.86 -7.41
C VAL A 114 33.26 21.87 -6.77
N PHE A 115 33.12 21.35 -5.55
CA PHE A 115 31.83 21.29 -4.85
C PHE A 115 31.28 22.66 -4.46
N SER A 116 32.14 23.62 -4.11
CA SER A 116 31.71 24.99 -3.78
C SER A 116 31.10 25.71 -4.98
N LYS A 117 31.56 25.41 -6.20
CA LYS A 117 31.12 26.02 -7.46
C LYS A 117 30.12 25.15 -8.23
N HIS A 118 29.97 23.87 -7.89
CA HIS A 118 29.06 22.98 -8.58
C HIS A 118 27.59 23.37 -8.30
N ARG A 119 26.81 23.44 -9.37
CA ARG A 119 25.38 23.81 -9.35
C ARG A 119 24.54 22.71 -9.95
N ASN A 120 23.33 22.56 -9.45
CA ASN A 120 22.34 21.67 -10.02
C ASN A 120 22.03 22.10 -11.46
N ARG A 121 22.33 21.24 -12.43
CA ARG A 121 22.12 21.53 -13.87
C ARG A 121 20.69 21.98 -14.20
N LYS A 122 19.70 21.54 -13.42
CA LYS A 122 18.28 21.81 -13.69
C LYS A 122 17.76 23.08 -13.02
N THR A 123 18.23 23.42 -11.83
CA THR A 123 17.70 24.55 -11.06
C THR A 123 18.68 25.72 -10.96
N GLY A 124 19.97 25.50 -11.23
CA GLY A 124 21.01 26.50 -11.02
C GLY A 124 21.46 26.64 -9.57
N ASP A 125 20.75 26.03 -8.62
CA ASP A 125 21.06 26.14 -7.18
C ASP A 125 22.34 25.39 -6.79
N PRO A 126 23.00 25.78 -5.68
CA PRO A 126 24.02 24.97 -5.05
C PRO A 126 23.52 23.54 -4.77
N LEU A 127 24.41 22.57 -4.89
CA LEU A 127 24.07 21.21 -4.49
C LEU A 127 23.75 21.16 -3.00
N ARG A 128 22.68 20.44 -2.65
CA ARG A 128 22.29 20.26 -1.24
C ARG A 128 23.41 19.55 -0.47
N PRO A 129 23.68 19.92 0.81
CA PRO A 129 24.76 19.30 1.59
C PRO A 129 24.69 17.77 1.67
N ILE A 130 23.48 17.19 1.70
CA ILE A 130 23.30 15.74 1.69
C ILE A 130 23.74 15.07 0.38
N VAL A 131 23.57 15.75 -0.75
CA VAL A 131 24.01 15.27 -2.07
C VAL A 131 25.53 15.36 -2.15
N LEU A 132 26.10 16.50 -1.73
CA LEU A 132 27.56 16.67 -1.67
C LEU A 132 28.22 15.58 -0.81
N ARG A 133 27.71 15.37 0.41
CA ARG A 133 28.20 14.30 1.30
C ARG A 133 28.18 12.94 0.61
N LYS A 134 27.13 12.63 -0.15
CA LYS A 134 27.04 11.35 -0.87
C LYS A 134 28.05 11.25 -2.01
N ILE A 135 28.21 12.31 -2.81
CA ILE A 135 29.20 12.35 -3.89
C ILE A 135 30.62 12.20 -3.31
N THR A 136 30.93 12.91 -2.22
CA THR A 136 32.21 12.77 -1.51
C THR A 136 32.46 11.34 -1.05
N GLN A 137 31.47 10.70 -0.42
CA GLN A 137 31.60 9.31 0.05
C GLN A 137 31.82 8.32 -1.10
N ASP A 138 31.08 8.48 -2.20
CA ASP A 138 31.24 7.61 -3.37
C ASP A 138 32.62 7.81 -4.02
N PHE A 139 33.14 9.05 -4.04
CA PHE A 139 34.48 9.38 -4.53
C PHE A 139 35.61 8.87 -3.63
N GLU A 140 35.49 9.00 -2.30
CA GLU A 140 36.45 8.44 -1.34
C GLU A 140 36.58 6.93 -1.50
N CYS A 141 35.45 6.24 -1.70
CA CYS A 141 35.50 4.81 -1.98
C CYS A 141 36.15 4.49 -3.32
N PHE A 142 35.85 5.28 -4.36
CA PHE A 142 36.49 5.16 -5.66
C PHE A 142 38.01 5.23 -5.54
N PHE A 143 38.50 6.28 -4.89
CA PHE A 143 39.92 6.47 -4.60
C PHE A 143 40.54 5.29 -3.83
N SER A 144 39.89 4.82 -2.76
CA SER A 144 40.43 3.72 -1.96
C SER A 144 40.44 2.37 -2.70
N ILE A 145 39.49 2.13 -3.61
CA ILE A 145 39.53 0.94 -4.46
C ILE A 145 40.76 0.97 -5.38
N LEU A 146 41.02 2.10 -6.04
CA LEU A 146 42.13 2.23 -6.97
C LEU A 146 43.49 2.13 -6.27
N THR A 147 43.67 2.84 -5.16
CA THR A 147 44.94 2.82 -4.39
C THR A 147 45.26 1.48 -3.76
N LYS A 148 44.26 0.62 -3.53
CA LYS A 148 44.53 -0.77 -3.13
C LYS A 148 44.79 -1.71 -4.28
N ALA A 149 44.15 -1.47 -5.43
CA ALA A 149 44.39 -2.25 -6.62
C ALA A 149 45.81 -2.01 -7.16
N ASP A 150 46.31 -0.78 -7.00
CA ASP A 150 47.67 -0.37 -7.39
C ASP A 150 48.27 0.61 -6.36
N PRO A 151 48.94 0.10 -5.30
CA PRO A 151 49.52 0.93 -4.25
C PRO A 151 50.64 1.88 -4.69
N GLU A 152 51.31 1.57 -5.80
CA GLU A 152 52.41 2.39 -6.34
C GLU A 152 51.89 3.59 -7.12
N ARG A 153 50.62 3.56 -7.56
CA ARG A 153 50.01 4.64 -8.31
C ARG A 153 49.71 5.85 -7.43
N LYS A 154 50.31 6.98 -7.79
CA LYS A 154 50.11 8.27 -7.11
C LYS A 154 48.92 9.01 -7.71
N LEU A 155 47.81 9.00 -7.01
CA LEU A 155 46.58 9.74 -7.34
C LEU A 155 46.48 10.99 -6.45
N VAL A 156 47.19 12.07 -6.80
CA VAL A 156 47.30 13.30 -5.99
C VAL A 156 46.41 14.44 -6.50
N ALA A 157 45.96 14.36 -7.75
CA ALA A 157 45.10 15.31 -8.43
C ALA A 157 43.99 14.58 -9.22
N LEU A 158 42.90 15.28 -9.55
CA LEU A 158 41.82 14.72 -10.35
C LEU A 158 42.28 14.37 -11.78
N GLU A 159 43.29 15.05 -12.31
CA GLU A 159 43.87 14.77 -13.62
C GLU A 159 44.62 13.43 -13.69
N ASP A 160 44.97 12.82 -12.54
CA ASP A 160 45.68 11.52 -12.48
C ASP A 160 44.77 10.31 -12.76
N PHE A 161 43.45 10.54 -12.81
CA PHE A 161 42.45 9.50 -13.06
C PHE A 161 42.19 9.35 -14.56
N VAL A 162 41.77 8.15 -14.97
CA VAL A 162 41.44 7.82 -16.37
C VAL A 162 40.15 7.00 -16.45
N ALA A 163 39.52 6.94 -17.62
CA ALA A 163 38.27 6.20 -17.84
C ALA A 163 38.31 4.74 -17.34
N ARG A 164 39.44 4.03 -17.55
CA ARG A 164 39.66 2.64 -17.08
C ARG A 164 39.50 2.47 -15.56
N ASP A 165 39.69 3.54 -14.79
CA ASP A 165 39.52 3.50 -13.34
C ASP A 165 38.07 3.23 -12.96
N LEU A 166 37.12 3.76 -13.73
CA LEU A 166 35.69 3.51 -13.51
C LEU A 166 35.31 2.06 -13.83
N ASP A 167 35.98 1.41 -14.79
CA ASP A 167 35.79 -0.02 -15.05
C ASP A 167 36.27 -0.86 -13.86
N LEU A 168 37.47 -0.56 -13.34
CA LEU A 168 38.00 -1.22 -12.14
C LEU A 168 37.09 -1.02 -10.94
N TYR A 169 36.59 0.20 -10.75
CA TYR A 169 35.62 0.51 -9.69
C TYR A 169 34.32 -0.27 -9.86
N GLN A 170 33.74 -0.27 -11.06
CA GLN A 170 32.50 -0.98 -11.33
C GLN A 170 32.67 -2.48 -11.06
N GLN A 171 33.71 -3.12 -11.61
CA GLN A 171 34.01 -4.53 -11.40
C GLN A 171 34.23 -4.85 -9.91
N ALA A 172 34.92 -3.96 -9.19
CA ALA A 172 35.13 -4.11 -7.76
C ALA A 172 33.84 -3.93 -6.94
N MET A 173 32.83 -3.24 -7.47
CA MET A 173 31.57 -2.96 -6.78
C MET A 173 30.47 -3.99 -7.13
N GLU A 174 30.55 -4.62 -8.30
CA GLU A 174 29.68 -5.71 -8.71
C GLU A 174 29.91 -6.96 -7.83
N GLY A 175 28.82 -7.57 -7.34
CA GLY A 175 28.89 -8.73 -6.44
C GLY A 175 29.37 -8.44 -5.01
N ARG A 176 29.86 -7.23 -4.71
CA ARG A 176 30.28 -6.84 -3.36
C ARG A 176 29.14 -6.21 -2.56
N GLY A 177 29.27 -6.35 -1.24
CA GLY A 177 28.43 -5.67 -0.27
C GLY A 177 28.54 -4.15 -0.39
N SER A 178 27.42 -3.47 -0.26
CA SER A 178 27.29 -2.02 -0.21
C SER A 178 28.16 -1.46 0.90
N LEU A 179 28.81 -0.35 0.57
CA LEU A 179 29.66 0.40 1.48
C LEU A 179 28.90 1.03 2.66
N TYR A 180 27.58 0.93 2.66
CA TYR A 180 26.75 1.51 3.71
C TYR A 180 26.23 0.44 4.67
N ASN A 181 25.95 -0.77 4.16
CA ASN A 181 25.24 -1.79 4.93
C ASN A 181 25.70 -3.23 4.66
N GLY A 182 26.73 -3.44 3.83
CA GLY A 182 27.29 -4.76 3.50
C GLY A 182 26.45 -5.62 2.58
N GLN A 183 25.26 -5.17 2.16
CA GLN A 183 24.37 -5.94 1.28
C GLN A 183 24.79 -5.80 -0.18
N ALA A 184 24.79 -6.89 -0.95
CA ALA A 184 25.13 -6.87 -2.37
C ALA A 184 24.46 -5.67 -3.09
N MET A 185 25.27 -4.84 -3.76
CA MET A 185 24.74 -3.67 -4.44
C MET A 185 23.99 -4.08 -5.69
N SER A 186 22.80 -3.51 -5.87
CA SER A 186 22.11 -3.63 -7.14
C SER A 186 22.93 -2.93 -8.24
N PRO A 187 22.87 -3.41 -9.50
CA PRO A 187 23.57 -2.75 -10.61
C PRO A 187 23.17 -1.27 -10.77
N ARG A 188 21.92 -0.94 -10.42
CA ARG A 188 21.43 0.44 -10.38
C ARG A 188 22.12 1.30 -9.30
N THR A 189 22.45 0.71 -8.16
CA THR A 189 23.22 1.38 -7.10
C THR A 189 24.63 1.68 -7.59
N VAL A 190 25.31 0.69 -8.19
CA VAL A 190 26.65 0.85 -8.77
C VAL A 190 26.64 1.95 -9.83
N LYS A 191 25.66 1.93 -10.75
CA LYS A 191 25.45 3.01 -11.73
C LYS A 191 25.31 4.39 -11.10
N SER A 192 24.60 4.49 -9.97
CA SER A 192 24.43 5.76 -9.27
C SER A 192 25.74 6.28 -8.71
N HIS A 193 26.61 5.41 -8.20
CA HIS A 193 27.92 5.78 -7.69
C HIS A 193 28.82 6.27 -8.83
N VAL A 194 28.89 5.49 -9.91
CA VAL A 194 29.61 5.88 -11.14
C VAL A 194 29.11 7.22 -11.68
N SER A 195 27.80 7.44 -11.68
CA SER A 195 27.21 8.73 -12.11
C SER A 195 27.62 9.89 -11.21
N HIS A 196 27.77 9.68 -9.89
CA HIS A 196 28.29 10.70 -8.99
C HIS A 196 29.76 11.01 -9.29
N ILE A 197 30.58 9.99 -9.49
CA ILE A 197 32.01 10.16 -9.83
C ILE A 197 32.14 10.93 -11.15
N LEU A 198 31.43 10.51 -12.20
CA LEU A 198 31.39 11.23 -13.48
C LEU A 198 30.92 12.69 -13.33
N SER A 199 29.99 12.97 -12.40
CA SER A 199 29.56 14.35 -12.14
C SER A 199 30.66 15.22 -11.54
N VAL A 200 31.58 14.65 -10.76
CA VAL A 200 32.77 15.34 -10.23
C VAL A 200 33.65 15.79 -11.40
N PHE A 201 34.04 14.87 -12.28
CA PHE A 201 34.93 15.18 -13.40
C PHE A 201 34.27 16.11 -14.44
N GLY A 202 32.98 15.93 -14.70
CA GLY A 202 32.22 16.84 -15.56
C GLY A 202 32.08 18.25 -14.98
N ALA A 203 32.03 18.39 -13.64
CA ALA A 203 32.07 19.68 -12.96
C ALA A 203 33.48 20.28 -12.96
N ALA A 204 34.50 19.48 -12.67
CA ALA A 204 35.91 19.86 -12.66
C ALA A 204 36.36 20.41 -14.02
N ARG A 205 36.01 19.75 -15.13
CA ARG A 205 36.29 20.26 -16.48
C ARG A 205 35.80 21.69 -16.68
N LYS A 206 34.60 22.01 -16.20
CA LYS A 206 34.01 23.35 -16.36
C LYS A 206 34.62 24.38 -15.40
N ILE A 207 34.91 23.97 -14.18
CA ILE A 207 35.32 24.87 -13.08
C ILE A 207 36.82 25.14 -13.11
N LEU A 208 37.63 24.12 -13.42
CA LEU A 208 39.09 24.17 -13.50
C LEU A 208 39.58 24.49 -14.92
N GLY A 209 38.68 24.58 -15.91
CA GLY A 209 39.02 24.98 -17.27
C GLY A 209 39.76 23.91 -18.09
N TRP A 210 39.56 22.63 -17.81
CA TRP A 210 40.22 21.56 -18.55
C TRP A 210 39.74 21.48 -20.00
N LYS A 211 40.68 21.21 -20.91
CA LYS A 211 40.39 20.99 -22.34
C LYS A 211 39.62 19.69 -22.56
N THR A 212 40.06 18.62 -21.89
CA THR A 212 39.49 17.27 -21.95
C THR A 212 39.03 16.83 -20.56
N ASN A 213 38.02 15.98 -20.48
CA ASN A 213 37.67 15.32 -19.22
C ASN A 213 38.25 13.90 -19.24
N PRO A 214 39.01 13.49 -18.21
CA PRO A 214 39.66 12.17 -18.16
C PRO A 214 38.68 10.98 -18.23
N MET A 215 37.39 11.24 -18.02
CA MET A 215 36.32 10.26 -18.06
C MET A 215 35.48 10.30 -19.34
N ASP A 216 35.87 11.09 -20.36
CA ASP A 216 35.08 11.25 -21.59
C ASP A 216 34.95 9.93 -22.38
N GLU A 217 35.90 9.00 -22.24
CA GLU A 217 35.89 7.68 -22.91
C GLU A 217 35.02 6.63 -22.17
N TYR A 218 34.58 6.90 -20.95
CA TYR A 218 33.82 5.92 -20.17
C TYR A 218 32.33 5.91 -20.56
N GLU A 219 31.86 4.77 -21.03
CA GLU A 219 30.45 4.56 -21.34
C GLU A 219 29.67 4.00 -20.13
N LEU A 220 28.69 4.77 -19.66
CA LEU A 220 27.82 4.33 -18.57
C LEU A 220 27.04 3.06 -18.96
N PRO A 221 27.16 1.96 -18.18
CA PRO A 221 26.44 0.74 -18.46
C PRO A 221 24.92 0.97 -18.53
N ARG A 222 24.32 0.39 -19.56
CA ARG A 222 22.87 0.40 -19.78
C ARG A 222 22.28 -0.82 -19.11
N TYR A 223 21.59 -0.62 -18.00
CA TYR A 223 20.81 -1.67 -17.35
C TYR A 223 19.38 -1.62 -17.88
N GLU A 224 18.85 -2.79 -18.18
CA GLU A 224 17.42 -2.93 -18.42
C GLU A 224 16.66 -2.47 -17.18
N HIS A 225 15.62 -1.68 -17.41
CA HIS A 225 14.73 -1.30 -16.34
C HIS A 225 13.89 -2.51 -15.95
N VAL A 226 14.30 -3.22 -14.90
CA VAL A 226 13.39 -4.16 -14.24
C VAL A 226 12.21 -3.32 -13.73
N GLN A 227 11.06 -3.52 -14.37
CA GLN A 227 9.84 -2.84 -13.99
C GLN A 227 9.48 -3.30 -12.58
N ARG A 228 9.38 -2.34 -11.65
CA ARG A 228 8.93 -2.65 -10.30
C ARG A 228 7.41 -2.65 -10.33
N ASP A 229 6.83 -3.79 -10.66
CA ASP A 229 5.37 -4.02 -10.64
C ASP A 229 4.87 -4.24 -9.21
N VAL A 230 5.29 -3.37 -8.29
CA VAL A 230 4.75 -3.34 -6.93
C VAL A 230 3.84 -2.14 -6.84
N TYR A 231 2.57 -2.39 -7.14
CA TYR A 231 1.46 -1.51 -6.80
C TYR A 231 0.41 -2.33 -6.05
N LEU A 232 -0.45 -1.62 -5.33
CA LEU A 232 -1.50 -2.16 -4.48
C LEU A 232 -2.82 -2.07 -5.24
N THR A 233 -3.65 -3.10 -5.16
CA THR A 233 -5.04 -3.08 -5.60
C THR A 233 -5.86 -2.03 -4.83
N LYS A 234 -7.03 -1.65 -5.35
CA LYS A 234 -7.94 -0.70 -4.69
C LYS A 234 -8.39 -1.23 -3.33
N GLU A 235 -8.61 -2.54 -3.21
CA GLU A 235 -9.00 -3.24 -1.99
C GLU A 235 -7.89 -3.22 -0.95
N GLU A 236 -6.64 -3.47 -1.35
CA GLU A 236 -5.47 -3.36 -0.45
C GLU A 236 -5.27 -1.93 0.04
N VAL A 237 -5.46 -0.92 -0.83
CA VAL A 237 -5.42 0.49 -0.42
C VAL A 237 -6.49 0.78 0.62
N VAL A 238 -7.72 0.26 0.41
CA VAL A 238 -8.81 0.38 1.38
C VAL A 238 -8.44 -0.30 2.71
N ALA A 239 -7.86 -1.50 2.68
CA ALA A 239 -7.41 -2.21 3.87
C ALA A 239 -6.33 -1.44 4.66
N LEU A 240 -5.45 -0.70 3.97
CA LEU A 240 -4.45 0.17 4.61
C LEU A 240 -5.04 1.45 5.22
N CYS A 241 -6.13 1.96 4.64
CA CYS A 241 -6.73 3.24 5.03
C CYS A 241 -7.93 3.10 5.98
N ILE A 242 -8.49 1.90 6.12
CA ILE A 242 -9.66 1.63 6.96
C ILE A 242 -9.27 0.69 8.09
N THR A 243 -9.30 1.18 9.33
CA THR A 243 -9.26 0.33 10.52
C THR A 243 -10.04 1.00 11.64
N SER A 244 -10.89 0.23 12.32
CA SER A 244 -11.70 0.76 13.42
C SER A 244 -10.85 1.01 14.66
N ALA A 245 -10.83 2.26 15.13
CA ALA A 245 -10.22 2.64 16.40
C ALA A 245 -11.15 2.47 17.62
N LYS A 246 -12.34 1.88 17.43
CA LYS A 246 -13.31 1.69 18.52
C LYS A 246 -12.72 0.84 19.65
N GLY A 247 -12.98 1.25 20.89
CA GLY A 247 -12.52 0.56 22.09
C GLY A 247 -11.06 0.81 22.50
N ARG A 248 -10.32 1.63 21.73
CA ARG A 248 -8.91 1.94 22.02
C ARG A 248 -8.75 3.16 22.91
N THR A 249 -7.61 3.28 23.59
CA THR A 249 -7.24 4.49 24.34
C THR A 249 -7.09 5.70 23.40
N LEU A 250 -7.19 6.93 23.92
CA LEU A 250 -7.04 8.14 23.10
C LEU A 250 -5.68 8.20 22.39
N ARG A 251 -4.61 7.75 23.04
CA ARG A 251 -3.27 7.66 22.45
C ARG A 251 -3.24 6.71 21.26
N GLU A 252 -3.82 5.53 21.40
CA GLU A 252 -3.89 4.54 20.32
C GLU A 252 -4.78 5.01 19.16
N GLN A 253 -5.91 5.66 19.47
CA GLN A 253 -6.76 6.31 18.47
C GLN A 253 -5.97 7.34 17.68
N PHE A 254 -5.25 8.25 18.37
CA PHE A 254 -4.41 9.26 17.75
C PHE A 254 -3.36 8.63 16.82
N LEU A 255 -2.60 7.64 17.31
CA LEU A 255 -1.55 6.99 16.54
C LEU A 255 -2.10 6.28 15.31
N MET A 256 -3.19 5.54 15.46
CA MET A 256 -3.75 4.77 14.35
C MET A 256 -4.37 5.68 13.30
N GLU A 257 -5.17 6.66 13.72
CA GLU A 257 -5.81 7.61 12.82
C GLU A 257 -4.79 8.45 12.07
N ARG A 258 -3.76 8.96 12.75
CA ARG A 258 -2.64 9.65 12.08
C ARG A 258 -2.07 8.79 10.96
N ASN A 259 -1.70 7.54 11.26
CA ASN A 259 -1.03 6.68 10.30
C ASN A 259 -1.93 6.38 9.08
N MET A 260 -3.21 6.07 9.30
CA MET A 260 -4.17 5.81 8.22
C MET A 260 -4.41 7.04 7.35
N VAL A 261 -4.59 8.21 7.97
CA VAL A 261 -4.80 9.47 7.24
C VAL A 261 -3.58 9.85 6.43
N MET A 262 -2.36 9.63 6.96
CA MET A 262 -1.14 9.85 6.18
C MET A 262 -1.11 8.98 4.91
N ALA A 263 -1.47 7.69 5.02
CA ALA A 263 -1.54 6.80 3.86
C ALA A 263 -2.63 7.24 2.86
N ALA A 264 -3.81 7.64 3.34
CA ALA A 264 -4.89 8.14 2.50
C ALA A 264 -4.52 9.43 1.77
N VAL A 265 -3.92 10.40 2.48
CA VAL A 265 -3.42 11.66 1.91
C VAL A 265 -2.24 11.44 0.97
N GLN A 266 -1.45 10.39 1.18
CA GLN A 266 -0.43 10.01 0.21
C GLN A 266 -1.06 9.47 -1.08
N TYR A 267 -1.98 8.52 -0.95
CA TYR A 267 -2.58 7.85 -2.08
C TYR A 267 -3.45 8.79 -2.91
N ASP A 268 -4.33 9.57 -2.30
CA ASP A 268 -5.39 10.28 -3.04
C ASP A 268 -4.86 11.26 -4.12
N PRO A 269 -3.87 12.14 -3.83
CA PRO A 269 -3.22 13.01 -4.81
C PRO A 269 -1.92 12.41 -5.37
N ALA A 270 -1.63 11.13 -5.08
CA ALA A 270 -0.39 10.45 -5.43
C ALA A 270 0.89 11.14 -4.90
N LEU A 271 0.88 11.62 -3.66
CA LEU A 271 2.02 12.33 -3.07
C LEU A 271 3.23 11.42 -2.80
N ARG A 272 4.42 12.01 -2.79
CA ARG A 272 5.63 11.37 -2.26
C ARG A 272 5.61 11.37 -0.73
N PRO A 273 6.28 10.42 -0.07
CA PRO A 273 6.43 10.40 1.38
C PRO A 273 6.94 11.74 1.95
N GLU A 274 7.94 12.35 1.32
CA GLU A 274 8.46 13.67 1.71
C GLU A 274 7.47 14.83 1.55
N GLU A 275 6.46 14.72 0.69
CA GLU A 275 5.44 15.75 0.52
C GLU A 275 4.39 15.62 1.62
N VAL A 276 3.96 14.39 1.95
CA VAL A 276 2.98 14.11 3.02
C VAL A 276 3.44 14.66 4.36
N VAL A 277 4.69 14.39 4.74
CA VAL A 277 5.21 14.80 6.06
C VAL A 277 5.48 16.30 6.18
N LYS A 278 5.48 17.02 5.06
CA LYS A 278 5.74 18.48 5.01
C LYS A 278 4.47 19.33 4.95
N LEU A 279 3.30 18.71 4.76
CA LEU A 279 2.03 19.44 4.74
C LEU A 279 1.80 20.19 6.05
N LEU A 280 1.27 21.40 5.95
CA LEU A 280 0.93 22.27 7.07
C LEU A 280 -0.59 22.45 7.18
N ASP A 281 -1.09 22.70 8.38
CA ASP A 281 -2.54 22.83 8.63
C ASP A 281 -3.18 23.94 7.78
N HIS A 282 -2.49 25.08 7.65
CA HIS A 282 -2.98 26.25 6.91
C HIS A 282 -2.90 26.09 5.37
N GLU A 283 -2.23 25.06 4.88
CA GLU A 283 -2.19 24.76 3.43
C GLU A 283 -3.46 24.05 2.97
N LEU A 284 -4.28 23.54 3.89
CA LEU A 284 -5.61 23.02 3.62
C LEU A 284 -6.60 24.18 3.48
N LEU A 285 -7.07 24.45 2.27
CA LEU A 285 -7.90 25.61 1.96
C LEU A 285 -9.38 25.33 2.26
N TRP A 286 -9.71 25.12 3.54
CA TRP A 286 -11.03 24.70 4.01
C TRP A 286 -12.18 25.58 3.50
N ASN A 287 -11.96 26.89 3.43
CA ASN A 287 -12.90 27.89 2.92
C ASN A 287 -13.10 27.85 1.39
N ARG A 288 -12.31 27.04 0.66
CA ARG A 288 -12.39 26.87 -0.80
C ARG A 288 -12.89 25.49 -1.20
N THR A 289 -13.51 24.75 -0.28
CA THR A 289 -14.10 23.45 -0.59
C THR A 289 -15.12 23.60 -1.72
N THR A 290 -14.96 22.83 -2.79
CA THR A 290 -15.85 22.88 -3.95
C THR A 290 -17.25 22.36 -3.61
N LYS A 291 -18.25 22.66 -4.44
CA LYS A 291 -19.61 22.09 -4.30
C LYS A 291 -19.62 20.56 -4.27
N GLY A 292 -18.65 19.91 -4.93
CA GLY A 292 -18.47 18.45 -4.92
C GLY A 292 -17.73 17.91 -3.70
N GLY A 293 -17.41 18.74 -2.71
CA GLY A 293 -16.70 18.34 -1.49
C GLY A 293 -15.19 18.14 -1.66
N LEU A 294 -14.62 18.49 -2.82
CA LEU A 294 -13.17 18.50 -2.99
C LEU A 294 -12.54 19.63 -2.20
N LEU A 295 -11.51 19.34 -1.40
CA LEU A 295 -10.76 20.31 -0.61
C LEU A 295 -9.46 20.68 -1.34
N PRO A 296 -9.31 21.91 -1.82
CA PRO A 296 -8.05 22.36 -2.38
C PRO A 296 -6.96 22.45 -1.31
N PHE A 297 -5.72 22.13 -1.66
CA PHE A 297 -4.57 22.33 -0.78
C PHE A 297 -3.30 22.68 -1.56
N ILE A 298 -2.36 23.35 -0.90
CA ILE A 298 -1.11 23.80 -1.50
C ILE A 298 0.01 22.82 -1.16
N ILE A 299 0.85 22.51 -2.16
CA ILE A 299 2.10 21.78 -1.95
C ILE A 299 3.27 22.70 -2.27
N ARG A 300 4.15 22.89 -1.29
CA ARG A 300 5.38 23.71 -1.42
C ARG A 300 6.58 22.85 -1.75
N GLY A 301 7.22 23.18 -2.86
CA GLY A 301 8.41 22.51 -3.36
C GLY A 301 8.13 21.09 -3.89
N ALA A 302 9.19 20.47 -4.41
CA ALA A 302 9.30 19.06 -4.74
C ALA A 302 10.72 18.75 -5.23
N LYS A 303 11.07 17.46 -5.38
CA LYS A 303 12.29 17.06 -6.08
C LYS A 303 12.32 17.70 -7.48
N ALA A 304 13.40 18.41 -7.79
CA ALA A 304 13.64 19.08 -9.07
C ALA A 304 12.64 20.19 -9.43
N ARG A 305 12.06 20.85 -8.43
CA ARG A 305 11.39 22.15 -8.57
C ARG A 305 12.21 23.21 -7.84
N PRO A 306 12.15 24.49 -8.26
CA PRO A 306 12.70 25.60 -7.49
C PRO A 306 12.12 25.63 -6.07
N ASP A 307 12.90 26.14 -5.12
CA ASP A 307 12.40 26.41 -3.77
C ASP A 307 11.28 27.47 -3.85
N GLY A 308 10.24 27.32 -3.04
CA GLY A 308 9.06 28.19 -3.07
C GLY A 308 8.03 27.88 -4.18
N ASN A 309 8.28 26.93 -5.08
CA ASN A 309 7.28 26.53 -6.09
C ASN A 309 6.03 25.94 -5.41
N GLU A 310 4.89 26.62 -5.59
CA GLU A 310 3.58 26.21 -5.08
C GLU A 310 2.74 25.56 -6.17
N GLU A 311 2.12 24.43 -5.86
CA GLU A 311 1.14 23.79 -6.75
C GLU A 311 -0.14 23.49 -5.97
N LEU A 312 -1.29 23.74 -6.62
CA LEU A 312 -2.61 23.50 -6.04
C LEU A 312 -3.10 22.09 -6.39
N PHE A 313 -3.49 21.34 -5.36
CA PHE A 313 -4.06 20.01 -5.44
C PHE A 313 -5.46 19.98 -4.84
N SER A 314 -6.14 18.83 -4.94
CA SER A 314 -7.43 18.62 -4.30
C SER A 314 -7.49 17.25 -3.66
N LEU A 315 -8.08 17.20 -2.47
CA LEU A 315 -8.40 15.97 -1.75
C LEU A 315 -9.87 15.62 -1.99
N THR A 316 -10.14 14.32 -2.12
CA THR A 316 -11.47 13.76 -2.27
C THR A 316 -12.25 13.79 -0.95
N PRO A 317 -13.60 13.77 -0.98
CA PRO A 317 -14.41 13.82 0.25
C PRO A 317 -14.05 12.76 1.30
N PRO A 318 -13.73 11.49 0.94
CA PRO A 318 -13.27 10.50 1.91
C PRO A 318 -11.96 10.90 2.62
N ALA A 319 -10.97 11.42 1.89
CA ALA A 319 -9.71 11.89 2.46
C ALA A 319 -9.93 13.12 3.37
N VAL A 320 -10.80 14.04 2.96
CA VAL A 320 -11.20 15.21 3.74
C VAL A 320 -11.85 14.81 5.06
N ALA A 321 -12.80 13.87 5.03
CA ALA A 321 -13.45 13.34 6.23
C ALA A 321 -12.43 12.67 7.17
N ALA A 322 -11.46 11.95 6.61
CA ALA A 322 -10.39 11.31 7.37
C ALA A 322 -9.48 12.34 8.07
N ILE A 323 -9.07 13.40 7.36
CA ILE A 323 -8.30 14.50 7.95
C ILE A 323 -9.07 15.16 9.10
N ARG A 324 -10.35 15.50 8.91
CA ARG A 324 -11.17 16.14 9.96
C ARG A 324 -11.19 15.32 11.24
N ARG A 325 -11.49 14.02 11.11
CA ARG A 325 -11.49 13.08 12.24
C ARG A 325 -10.12 13.03 12.94
N TYR A 326 -9.04 13.00 12.16
CA TYR A 326 -7.69 13.04 12.74
C TYR A 326 -7.40 14.34 13.48
N LEU A 327 -7.75 15.50 12.91
CA LEU A 327 -7.53 16.80 13.55
C LEU A 327 -8.28 16.93 14.88
N GLU A 328 -9.51 16.42 14.95
CA GLU A 328 -10.29 16.35 16.20
C GLU A 328 -9.62 15.46 17.26
N ILE A 329 -9.17 14.26 16.86
CA ILE A 329 -8.48 13.33 17.77
C ILE A 329 -7.12 13.89 18.20
N ARG A 330 -6.37 14.50 17.28
CA ARG A 330 -5.10 15.19 17.56
C ARG A 330 -5.29 16.28 18.59
N ALA A 331 -6.30 17.14 18.44
CA ALA A 331 -6.60 18.20 19.40
C ALA A 331 -6.89 17.65 20.80
N ARG A 332 -7.74 16.61 20.90
CA ARG A 332 -8.05 15.94 22.17
C ARG A 332 -6.82 15.29 22.80
N TYR A 333 -6.00 14.61 22.01
CA TYR A 333 -4.76 13.98 22.45
C TYR A 333 -3.77 15.02 22.99
N CYS A 334 -3.52 16.09 22.24
CA CYS A 334 -2.62 17.16 22.64
C CYS A 334 -3.08 17.85 23.93
N ALA A 335 -4.38 18.10 24.08
CA ALA A 335 -4.94 18.67 25.31
C ALA A 335 -4.75 17.73 26.52
N LYS A 336 -5.09 16.44 26.36
CA LYS A 336 -4.98 15.45 27.46
C LYS A 336 -3.54 15.23 27.90
N GLU A 337 -2.63 15.04 26.95
CA GLU A 337 -1.23 14.72 27.21
C GLU A 337 -0.34 15.97 27.34
N LYS A 338 -0.95 17.17 27.30
CA LYS A 338 -0.27 18.49 27.36
C LYS A 338 0.86 18.62 26.31
N VAL A 339 0.65 18.07 25.12
CA VAL A 339 1.62 18.09 24.02
C VAL A 339 1.53 19.44 23.31
N VAL A 340 2.64 20.18 23.31
CA VAL A 340 2.79 21.43 22.55
C VAL A 340 3.27 21.09 21.14
N ILE A 341 2.51 21.51 20.13
CA ILE A 341 2.91 21.31 18.73
C ILE A 341 3.99 22.32 18.37
N GLN A 342 5.12 21.82 17.89
CA GLN A 342 6.24 22.65 17.45
C GLN A 342 6.02 23.08 15.99
N PRO A 343 6.09 24.39 15.69
CA PRO A 343 5.97 24.84 14.29
C PRO A 343 7.13 24.30 13.46
N VAL A 344 6.86 24.05 12.18
CA VAL A 344 7.93 23.77 11.21
C VAL A 344 8.70 25.06 10.98
N LYS A 345 10.02 24.99 11.05
CA LYS A 345 10.90 26.12 10.75
C LYS A 345 11.51 25.98 9.37
N ASP A 346 11.61 27.09 8.65
CA ASP A 346 12.39 27.16 7.44
C ASP A 346 13.88 26.92 7.76
N PRO A 347 14.57 26.00 7.06
CA PRO A 347 15.95 25.65 7.41
C PRO A 347 16.95 26.76 7.12
N ASN A 348 16.63 27.73 6.25
CA ASN A 348 17.53 28.80 5.84
C ASN A 348 17.28 30.09 6.65
N THR A 349 16.02 30.41 6.90
CA THR A 349 15.61 31.66 7.55
C THR A 349 15.23 31.49 9.01
N HIS A 350 15.07 30.25 9.47
CA HIS A 350 14.58 29.89 10.81
C HIS A 350 13.20 30.44 11.17
N LYS A 351 12.48 31.03 10.21
CA LYS A 351 11.11 31.53 10.38
C LYS A 351 10.12 30.37 10.53
N ASP A 352 9.09 30.60 11.34
CA ASP A 352 8.00 29.65 11.49
C ASP A 352 7.17 29.60 10.20
N LEU A 353 7.15 28.43 9.56
CA LEU A 353 6.33 28.15 8.39
C LEU A 353 4.89 27.81 8.78
N GLY A 354 4.68 27.27 9.99
CA GLY A 354 3.36 26.99 10.54
C GLY A 354 3.25 25.61 11.20
N THR A 355 2.04 25.26 11.61
CA THR A 355 1.75 23.99 12.30
C THR A 355 1.82 22.81 11.32
N PRO A 356 2.65 21.78 11.58
CA PRO A 356 2.67 20.57 10.77
C PRO A 356 1.33 19.83 10.83
N LEU A 357 0.86 19.36 9.67
CA LEU A 357 -0.38 18.59 9.59
C LEU A 357 -0.26 17.28 10.39
N PHE A 358 0.84 16.55 10.21
CA PHE A 358 1.09 15.30 10.92
C PHE A 358 2.21 15.44 11.95
N ILE A 359 1.88 15.10 13.20
CA ILE A 359 2.81 15.20 14.33
C ILE A 359 3.20 13.84 14.91
N THR A 360 4.40 13.79 15.47
CA THR A 360 4.83 12.74 16.40
C THR A 360 4.08 12.88 17.74
N GLU A 361 4.22 11.89 18.61
CA GLU A 361 3.54 11.87 19.91
C GLU A 361 3.94 13.03 20.83
N ASP A 362 5.15 13.57 20.63
CA ASP A 362 5.73 14.72 21.34
C ASP A 362 5.55 16.05 20.59
N GLY A 363 4.67 16.10 19.59
CA GLY A 363 4.27 17.35 18.94
C GLY A 363 5.22 17.88 17.87
N ARG A 364 6.25 17.14 17.47
CA ARG A 364 7.17 17.53 16.39
C ARG A 364 6.62 17.12 15.03
N ALA A 365 7.10 17.78 13.98
CA ALA A 365 6.82 17.37 12.60
C ALA A 365 7.33 15.96 12.31
N MET A 366 6.58 15.21 11.50
CA MET A 366 6.95 13.85 11.11
C MET A 366 8.21 13.84 10.23
N ALA A 367 9.14 12.91 10.48
CA ALA A 367 10.24 12.62 9.56
C ALA A 367 9.82 11.55 8.53
N VAL A 368 10.38 11.61 7.32
CA VAL A 368 10.10 10.62 6.25
C VAL A 368 10.38 9.19 6.72
N SER A 369 11.54 8.95 7.33
CA SER A 369 11.90 7.62 7.85
C SER A 369 10.94 7.13 8.94
N THR A 370 10.39 8.04 9.74
CA THR A 370 9.38 7.69 10.74
C THR A 370 8.09 7.29 10.04
N TYR A 371 7.65 8.05 9.04
CA TYR A 371 6.49 7.71 8.24
C TYR A 371 6.64 6.36 7.53
N GLU A 372 7.81 6.08 6.94
CA GLU A 372 8.09 4.78 6.32
C GLU A 372 7.93 3.63 7.32
N GLY A 373 8.50 3.75 8.53
CA GLY A 373 8.31 2.75 9.58
C GLY A 373 6.85 2.56 10.00
N LEU A 374 6.09 3.66 10.11
CA LEU A 374 4.66 3.63 10.43
C LEU A 374 3.83 2.96 9.32
N PHE A 375 4.16 3.27 8.07
CA PHE A 375 3.54 2.68 6.89
C PHE A 375 3.81 1.18 6.83
N GLN A 376 5.04 0.74 7.09
CA GLN A 376 5.36 -0.69 7.19
C GLN A 376 4.54 -1.40 8.28
N GLY A 377 4.25 -0.69 9.38
CA GLY A 377 3.31 -1.17 10.40
C GLY A 377 1.88 -1.34 9.90
N LEU A 378 1.39 -0.47 9.00
CA LEU A 378 0.07 -0.62 8.35
C LEU A 378 0.05 -1.83 7.42
N VAL A 379 1.08 -1.99 6.59
CA VAL A 379 1.22 -3.11 5.65
C VAL A 379 1.16 -4.45 6.38
N ARG A 380 1.93 -4.62 7.46
CA ARG A 380 1.88 -5.83 8.28
C ARG A 380 0.51 -6.06 8.92
N ARG A 381 -0.15 -5.01 9.41
CA ARG A 381 -1.50 -5.13 9.99
C ARG A 381 -2.56 -5.53 8.98
N ALA A 382 -2.40 -5.13 7.72
CA ALA A 382 -3.28 -5.52 6.62
C ALA A 382 -2.99 -6.94 6.09
N GLY A 383 -2.01 -7.66 6.67
CA GLY A 383 -1.62 -9.00 6.20
C GLY A 383 -0.86 -8.99 4.87
N LEU A 384 -0.29 -7.84 4.49
CA LEU A 384 0.41 -7.67 3.22
C LEU A 384 1.92 -7.85 3.39
N ASP A 385 2.61 -8.19 2.28
CA ASP A 385 4.05 -8.44 2.28
C ASP A 385 4.87 -7.14 2.45
N SER A 386 5.26 -6.86 3.69
CA SER A 386 6.10 -5.71 4.05
C SER A 386 7.52 -5.72 3.49
N SER A 387 8.00 -6.84 2.95
CA SER A 387 9.30 -6.88 2.26
C SER A 387 9.23 -6.26 0.85
N ARG A 388 8.05 -6.28 0.23
CA ARG A 388 7.81 -5.78 -1.12
C ARG A 388 7.19 -4.38 -1.12
N ILE A 389 6.23 -4.15 -0.25
CA ILE A 389 5.40 -2.94 -0.27
C ILE A 389 6.09 -1.83 0.54
N THR A 390 6.39 -0.72 -0.11
CA THR A 390 6.95 0.49 0.52
C THR A 390 5.94 1.63 0.47
N SER A 391 6.14 2.71 1.23
CA SER A 391 5.27 3.89 1.16
C SER A 391 5.20 4.47 -0.26
N TYR A 392 6.27 4.33 -1.04
CA TYR A 392 6.29 4.76 -2.44
C TYR A 392 5.31 3.97 -3.33
N ALA A 393 4.96 2.74 -2.95
CA ALA A 393 3.97 1.93 -3.65
C ALA A 393 2.60 2.64 -3.68
N MET A 394 2.18 3.36 -2.63
CA MET A 394 0.90 4.11 -2.62
C MET A 394 0.78 5.08 -3.79
N ARG A 395 1.88 5.76 -4.11
CA ARG A 395 1.95 6.67 -5.25
C ARG A 395 1.87 5.92 -6.58
N HIS A 396 2.59 4.81 -6.71
CA HIS A 396 2.51 3.94 -7.90
C HIS A 396 1.08 3.42 -8.10
N SER A 397 0.43 2.94 -7.03
CA SER A 397 -0.95 2.46 -7.06
C SER A 397 -1.90 3.53 -7.56
N ARG A 398 -1.85 4.74 -7.01
CA ARG A 398 -2.77 5.80 -7.44
C ARG A 398 -2.61 6.13 -8.93
N ILE A 399 -1.36 6.25 -9.40
CA ILE A 399 -1.07 6.55 -10.80
C ILE A 399 -1.61 5.46 -11.71
N SER A 400 -1.41 4.19 -11.34
CA SER A 400 -1.89 3.02 -12.09
C SER A 400 -3.42 2.99 -12.09
N HIS A 401 -4.06 3.18 -10.93
CA HIS A 401 -5.52 3.23 -10.82
C HIS A 401 -6.14 4.39 -11.61
N TRP A 402 -5.49 5.56 -11.70
CA TRP A 402 -5.97 6.63 -12.57
C TRP A 402 -5.97 6.20 -14.05
N LEU A 403 -4.95 5.47 -14.49
CA LEU A 403 -4.88 4.97 -15.87
C LEU A 403 -5.93 3.86 -16.11
N GLU A 404 -6.13 2.96 -15.15
CA GLU A 404 -7.21 1.96 -15.17
C GLU A 404 -8.60 2.62 -15.22
N ASP A 405 -8.80 3.72 -14.48
CA ASP A 405 -10.03 4.50 -14.49
C ASP A 405 -10.21 5.30 -15.81
N GLY A 406 -9.23 5.20 -16.73
CA GLY A 406 -9.24 5.84 -18.04
C GLY A 406 -8.92 7.33 -18.01
N VAL A 407 -8.15 7.80 -17.01
CA VAL A 407 -7.66 9.18 -16.98
C VAL A 407 -6.56 9.33 -18.05
N PRO A 408 -6.63 10.35 -18.92
CA PRO A 408 -5.62 10.57 -19.95
C PRO A 408 -4.20 10.70 -19.36
N ILE A 409 -3.22 10.11 -20.01
CA ILE A 409 -1.86 9.99 -19.45
C ILE A 409 -1.15 11.33 -19.26
N ASP A 410 -1.46 12.34 -20.07
CA ASP A 410 -0.98 13.72 -19.88
C ASP A 410 -1.56 14.32 -18.58
N ARG A 411 -2.84 14.05 -18.29
CA ARG A 411 -3.50 14.47 -17.05
C ARG A 411 -2.92 13.72 -15.86
N VAL A 412 -2.73 12.41 -15.96
CA VAL A 412 -2.06 11.59 -14.94
C VAL A 412 -0.64 12.11 -14.68
N SER A 413 0.12 12.40 -15.73
CA SER A 413 1.47 12.95 -15.63
C SER A 413 1.48 14.29 -14.88
N ARG A 414 0.51 15.16 -15.18
CA ARG A 414 0.35 16.46 -14.51
C ARG A 414 -0.07 16.30 -13.05
N LEU A 415 -1.05 15.45 -12.75
CA LEU A 415 -1.51 15.15 -11.39
C LEU A 415 -0.38 14.51 -10.56
N ALA A 416 0.38 13.60 -11.15
CA ALA A 416 1.56 13.02 -10.52
C ALA A 416 2.72 14.02 -10.42
N ARG A 417 2.67 15.21 -11.04
CA ARG A 417 3.80 16.16 -11.09
C ARG A 417 5.05 15.56 -11.73
N HIS A 418 4.87 14.69 -12.71
CA HIS A 418 5.99 14.23 -13.53
C HIS A 418 6.43 15.37 -14.44
N ARG A 419 7.75 15.60 -14.50
CA ARG A 419 8.34 16.63 -15.34
C ARG A 419 8.14 16.36 -16.83
N ASP A 420 8.08 15.08 -17.20
CA ASP A 420 8.03 14.62 -18.57
C ASP A 420 6.94 13.54 -18.67
N VAL A 421 6.04 13.70 -19.64
CA VAL A 421 4.99 12.71 -19.92
C VAL A 421 5.59 11.37 -20.35
N ASN A 422 6.75 11.37 -21.01
CA ASN A 422 7.46 10.15 -21.41
C ASN A 422 7.87 9.31 -20.21
N PHE A 423 8.13 9.94 -19.05
CA PHE A 423 8.36 9.20 -17.81
C PHE A 423 7.11 8.42 -17.41
N THR A 424 5.93 9.05 -17.49
CA THR A 424 4.65 8.38 -17.20
C THR A 424 4.38 7.26 -18.20
N MET A 425 4.60 7.52 -19.50
CA MET A 425 4.45 6.51 -20.57
C MET A 425 5.35 5.31 -20.32
N LYS A 426 6.65 5.52 -20.14
CA LYS A 426 7.63 4.46 -19.95
C LYS A 426 7.33 3.56 -18.75
N HIS A 427 6.77 4.12 -17.68
CA HIS A 427 6.60 3.40 -16.42
C HIS A 427 5.20 2.85 -16.17
N TYR A 428 4.17 3.40 -16.83
CA TYR A 428 2.78 3.08 -16.50
C TYR A 428 1.87 2.86 -17.73
N ALA A 429 2.37 3.01 -18.96
CA ALA A 429 1.50 2.88 -20.14
C ALA A 429 0.85 1.49 -20.27
N HIS A 430 1.47 0.45 -19.72
CA HIS A 430 0.94 -0.92 -19.71
C HIS A 430 -0.24 -1.14 -18.74
N TYR A 431 -0.54 -0.16 -17.87
CA TYR A 431 -1.75 -0.18 -17.03
C TYR A 431 -2.96 0.47 -17.70
N ARG A 432 -2.82 0.92 -18.95
CA ARG A 432 -3.98 1.33 -19.73
C ARG A 432 -4.78 0.08 -20.06
N PRO A 433 -6.13 0.11 -19.98
CA PRO A 433 -6.94 -0.98 -20.48
C PRO A 433 -6.51 -1.28 -21.93
N ASP A 434 -6.11 -2.52 -22.20
CA ASP A 434 -5.45 -2.97 -23.44
C ASP A 434 -6.34 -2.93 -24.70
N SER A 435 -7.48 -2.24 -24.65
CA SER A 435 -8.28 -2.07 -25.85
C SER A 435 -8.59 -0.60 -26.06
N ASP A 436 -8.13 -0.09 -27.20
CA ASP A 436 -8.71 1.11 -27.82
C ASP A 436 -10.25 1.03 -27.78
N GLN A 437 -10.79 -0.18 -27.86
CA GLN A 437 -12.20 -0.50 -27.65
C GLN A 437 -12.77 -0.01 -26.30
N HIS A 438 -12.10 -0.15 -25.16
CA HIS A 438 -12.62 0.35 -23.88
C HIS A 438 -12.65 1.89 -23.83
N VAL A 439 -11.67 2.53 -24.46
CA VAL A 439 -11.63 4.00 -24.60
C VAL A 439 -12.74 4.46 -25.54
N LEU A 440 -12.91 3.80 -26.68
CA LEU A 440 -13.99 4.05 -27.64
C LEU A 440 -15.36 3.82 -27.00
N GLU A 441 -15.54 2.75 -26.21
CA GLU A 441 -16.77 2.43 -25.49
C GLU A 441 -17.18 3.55 -24.52
N LYS A 442 -16.21 4.09 -23.78
CA LYS A 442 -16.43 5.21 -22.87
C LYS A 442 -16.73 6.52 -23.62
N ILE A 443 -16.07 6.78 -24.75
CA ILE A 443 -16.29 7.97 -25.57
C ILE A 443 -17.68 7.97 -26.24
N TYR A 444 -18.07 6.83 -26.81
CA TYR A 444 -19.35 6.70 -27.53
C TYR A 444 -20.53 6.33 -26.63
N GLY A 445 -20.31 6.22 -25.31
CA GLY A 445 -21.35 5.82 -24.35
C GLY A 445 -21.90 4.41 -24.58
N THR A 446 -21.27 3.64 -25.45
CA THR A 446 -21.58 2.24 -25.68
C THR A 446 -21.06 1.47 -24.49
N LYS A 447 -21.97 0.99 -23.63
CA LYS A 447 -21.60 0.10 -22.54
C LYS A 447 -20.82 -1.07 -23.14
N PRO A 448 -19.69 -1.45 -22.53
CA PRO A 448 -18.98 -2.64 -22.96
C PRO A 448 -19.98 -3.79 -23.01
N GLN A 449 -20.16 -4.40 -24.18
CA GLN A 449 -20.51 -5.80 -24.19
C GLN A 449 -19.25 -6.54 -23.80
N VAL A 450 -18.84 -6.41 -22.53
CA VAL A 450 -17.98 -7.43 -21.95
C VAL A 450 -18.88 -8.65 -21.89
N GLU A 451 -18.83 -9.47 -22.94
CA GLU A 451 -19.03 -10.88 -22.73
C GLU A 451 -18.08 -11.21 -21.58
N PRO A 452 -18.59 -11.67 -20.41
CA PRO A 452 -17.71 -12.18 -19.40
C PRO A 452 -16.91 -13.25 -20.12
N ILE A 453 -15.60 -13.02 -20.22
CA ILE A 453 -14.66 -14.04 -20.63
C ILE A 453 -14.79 -15.12 -19.54
N LEU A 454 -15.78 -16.00 -19.70
CA LEU A 454 -15.75 -17.35 -19.19
C LEU A 454 -14.70 -18.06 -20.05
N THR A 455 -13.44 -17.67 -19.85
CA THR A 455 -12.29 -18.35 -20.45
C THR A 455 -12.33 -19.78 -19.95
N LYS A 456 -12.85 -20.67 -20.80
CA LYS A 456 -12.49 -22.07 -21.10
C LYS A 456 -12.17 -23.07 -19.98
N ASN A 457 -11.96 -22.70 -18.73
CA ASN A 457 -11.62 -23.59 -17.64
C ASN A 457 -12.37 -23.13 -16.38
N ILE A 458 -13.55 -23.71 -16.17
CA ILE A 458 -14.31 -23.58 -14.91
C ILE A 458 -13.53 -24.19 -13.74
N LEU A 459 -12.58 -25.08 -14.04
CA LEU A 459 -11.67 -25.67 -13.07
C LEU A 459 -10.33 -24.90 -13.05
N PRO A 460 -9.69 -24.74 -11.87
CA PRO A 460 -8.30 -24.27 -11.78
C PRO A 460 -7.36 -25.13 -12.63
N GLU A 461 -6.17 -24.62 -12.93
CA GLU A 461 -5.12 -25.43 -13.56
C GLU A 461 -4.87 -26.72 -12.76
N ARG A 462 -4.57 -27.83 -13.45
CA ARG A 462 -4.39 -29.17 -12.85
C ARG A 462 -3.57 -29.17 -11.54
N PRO A 463 -2.42 -28.46 -11.43
CA PRO A 463 -1.65 -28.46 -10.19
C PRO A 463 -2.42 -27.87 -9.00
N VAL A 464 -3.18 -26.80 -9.23
CA VAL A 464 -3.99 -26.11 -8.23
C VAL A 464 -5.20 -26.95 -7.85
N LEU A 465 -5.88 -27.54 -8.83
CA LEU A 465 -7.01 -28.45 -8.59
C LEU A 465 -6.59 -29.65 -7.73
N ARG A 466 -5.41 -30.24 -7.99
CA ARG A 466 -4.87 -31.34 -7.18
C ARG A 466 -4.57 -30.94 -5.75
N GLN A 467 -4.03 -29.74 -5.52
CA GLN A 467 -3.80 -29.24 -4.16
C GLN A 467 -5.12 -29.05 -3.39
N ILE A 468 -6.14 -28.51 -4.06
CA ILE A 468 -7.48 -28.34 -3.49
C ILE A 468 -8.10 -29.70 -3.14
N LEU A 469 -8.01 -30.69 -4.04
CA LEU A 469 -8.55 -32.04 -3.80
C LEU A 469 -7.86 -32.75 -2.65
N LYS A 470 -6.53 -32.61 -2.53
CA LYS A 470 -5.77 -33.15 -1.39
C LYS A 470 -6.18 -32.50 -0.07
N ALA A 471 -6.23 -31.17 -0.03
CA ALA A 471 -6.64 -30.44 1.18
C ALA A 471 -8.07 -30.78 1.61
N ALA A 472 -9.00 -30.89 0.65
CA ALA A 472 -10.38 -31.28 0.92
C ALA A 472 -10.48 -32.71 1.47
N ALA A 473 -9.67 -33.63 0.95
CA ALA A 473 -9.65 -35.00 1.45
C ALA A 473 -9.06 -35.13 2.85
N GLU A 474 -7.98 -34.40 3.14
CA GLU A 474 -7.39 -34.31 4.48
C GLU A 474 -8.42 -33.78 5.50
N LEU A 475 -9.18 -32.74 5.13
CA LEU A 475 -10.26 -32.19 5.96
C LEU A 475 -11.38 -33.20 6.24
N LEU A 476 -11.63 -34.12 5.32
CA LEU A 476 -12.64 -35.16 5.46
C LEU A 476 -12.12 -36.45 6.12
N GLY A 477 -10.85 -36.46 6.55
CA GLY A 477 -10.22 -37.64 7.14
C GLY A 477 -9.99 -38.78 6.16
N ALA A 478 -10.02 -38.50 4.86
CA ALA A 478 -9.82 -39.50 3.81
C ALA A 478 -8.35 -39.55 3.40
N SER A 479 -7.74 -40.74 3.43
CA SER A 479 -6.45 -40.98 2.79
C SER A 479 -6.66 -41.09 1.28
N VAL A 480 -6.10 -40.13 0.54
CA VAL A 480 -6.21 -40.06 -0.91
C VAL A 480 -4.81 -40.24 -1.50
N ASP A 481 -4.57 -41.44 -2.00
CA ASP A 481 -3.41 -41.73 -2.84
C ASP A 481 -3.50 -40.98 -4.18
N ALA A 482 -2.39 -40.96 -4.92
CA ALA A 482 -2.33 -40.25 -6.20
C ALA A 482 -3.40 -40.74 -7.20
N GLY A 483 -3.73 -42.03 -7.20
CA GLY A 483 -4.72 -42.62 -8.11
C GLY A 483 -6.15 -42.15 -7.83
N LYS A 484 -6.51 -41.97 -6.55
CA LYS A 484 -7.82 -41.39 -6.18
C LYS A 484 -7.93 -39.90 -6.52
N VAL A 485 -6.82 -39.15 -6.46
CA VAL A 485 -6.82 -37.75 -6.93
C VAL A 485 -7.08 -37.70 -8.43
N ASP A 486 -6.47 -38.60 -9.21
CA ASP A 486 -6.68 -38.67 -10.66
C ASP A 486 -8.13 -39.04 -11.00
N GLN A 487 -8.73 -40.01 -10.30
CA GLN A 487 -10.15 -40.37 -10.46
C GLN A 487 -11.12 -39.23 -10.09
N LEU A 488 -10.82 -38.48 -9.03
CA LEU A 488 -11.61 -37.30 -8.63
C LEU A 488 -11.47 -36.16 -9.65
N GLU A 489 -10.27 -35.96 -10.18
CA GLU A 489 -10.00 -34.99 -11.24
C GLU A 489 -10.81 -35.32 -12.50
N GLU A 490 -10.79 -36.59 -12.91
CA GLU A 490 -11.53 -37.09 -14.08
C GLU A 490 -13.04 -37.01 -13.88
N ALA A 491 -13.56 -37.40 -12.70
CA ALA A 491 -14.98 -37.28 -12.36
C ALA A 491 -15.45 -35.81 -12.28
N LEU A 492 -14.58 -34.88 -11.85
CA LEU A 492 -14.85 -33.45 -11.85
C LEU A 492 -14.81 -32.88 -13.27
N ALA A 493 -13.84 -33.29 -14.08
CA ALA A 493 -13.77 -32.91 -15.48
C ALA A 493 -15.00 -33.41 -16.24
N GLU A 494 -15.45 -34.64 -16.01
CA GLU A 494 -16.67 -35.23 -16.58
C GLU A 494 -17.94 -34.50 -16.08
N LYS A 495 -18.04 -34.15 -14.80
CA LYS A 495 -19.18 -33.36 -14.29
C LYS A 495 -19.21 -31.92 -14.79
N VAL A 496 -18.05 -31.31 -15.02
CA VAL A 496 -17.94 -29.94 -15.52
C VAL A 496 -18.15 -29.89 -17.03
N SER A 497 -17.65 -30.87 -17.77
CA SER A 497 -17.94 -31.04 -19.21
C SER A 497 -19.39 -31.49 -19.46
N GLY A 498 -19.95 -32.34 -18.61
CA GLY A 498 -21.36 -32.75 -18.64
C GLY A 498 -22.36 -31.66 -18.25
N ARG A 499 -21.90 -30.50 -17.75
CA ARG A 499 -22.73 -29.30 -17.57
C ARG A 499 -22.78 -28.41 -18.80
N GLN A 500 -21.94 -28.63 -19.81
CA GLN A 500 -22.13 -28.03 -21.13
C GLN A 500 -23.23 -28.82 -21.86
N GLY A 501 -24.40 -28.21 -22.04
CA GLY A 501 -25.34 -28.63 -23.10
C GLY A 501 -26.52 -29.54 -22.75
N ARG A 502 -26.99 -29.63 -21.50
CA ARG A 502 -28.35 -30.16 -21.25
C ARG A 502 -29.36 -29.03 -21.32
N GLU A 503 -29.72 -28.61 -22.54
CA GLU A 503 -30.73 -27.57 -22.79
C GLU A 503 -32.06 -27.89 -22.07
N GLU A 504 -32.39 -29.17 -21.87
CA GLU A 504 -33.57 -29.61 -21.12
C GLU A 504 -33.59 -29.18 -19.63
N LEU A 505 -32.44 -28.85 -19.03
CA LEU A 505 -32.31 -28.50 -17.60
C LEU A 505 -32.16 -26.99 -17.37
N CYS A 506 -32.31 -26.17 -18.41
CA CYS A 506 -32.27 -24.72 -18.30
C CYS A 506 -33.58 -24.10 -18.77
N TYR A 507 -33.95 -22.97 -18.16
CA TYR A 507 -34.86 -22.01 -18.78
C TYR A 507 -34.06 -21.10 -19.70
N SER A 508 -34.63 -20.74 -20.84
CA SER A 508 -34.20 -19.53 -21.55
C SER A 508 -34.37 -18.31 -20.65
N ILE A 509 -33.65 -17.23 -20.96
CA ILE A 509 -33.79 -15.96 -20.22
C ILE A 509 -35.26 -15.47 -20.25
N VAL A 510 -35.99 -15.71 -21.34
CA VAL A 510 -37.40 -15.32 -21.48
C VAL A 510 -38.29 -16.12 -20.53
N GLU A 511 -38.15 -17.45 -20.51
CA GLU A 511 -38.92 -18.30 -19.59
C GLU A 511 -38.60 -17.98 -18.12
N ALA A 512 -37.34 -17.69 -17.80
CA ALA A 512 -36.95 -17.28 -16.45
C ALA A 512 -37.56 -15.93 -16.05
N LEU A 513 -37.68 -14.98 -16.98
CA LEU A 513 -38.34 -13.68 -16.75
C LEU A 513 -39.83 -13.87 -16.44
N GLU A 514 -40.52 -14.67 -17.25
CA GLU A 514 -41.93 -14.99 -17.04
C GLU A 514 -42.15 -15.70 -15.70
N LYS A 515 -41.30 -16.69 -15.39
CA LYS A 515 -41.45 -17.51 -14.19
C LYS A 515 -41.16 -16.76 -12.89
N LEU A 516 -40.21 -15.82 -12.92
CA LEU A 516 -39.89 -14.97 -11.77
C LEU A 516 -40.74 -13.68 -11.73
N ASN A 517 -41.56 -13.43 -12.75
CA ASN A 517 -42.29 -12.17 -12.94
C ASN A 517 -41.37 -10.94 -12.83
N LEU A 518 -40.19 -11.03 -13.45
CA LEU A 518 -39.17 -9.98 -13.43
C LEU A 518 -39.10 -9.24 -14.77
N GLY A 519 -38.73 -7.96 -14.71
CA GLY A 519 -38.34 -7.20 -15.90
C GLY A 519 -36.95 -7.60 -16.40
N ARG A 520 -36.72 -7.44 -17.71
CA ARG A 520 -35.43 -7.73 -18.37
C ARG A 520 -34.24 -7.06 -17.66
N THR A 521 -34.39 -5.82 -17.20
CA THR A 521 -33.33 -5.10 -16.47
C THR A 521 -32.99 -5.74 -15.12
N GLN A 522 -33.99 -6.29 -14.41
CA GLN A 522 -33.81 -6.90 -13.09
C GLN A 522 -33.06 -8.23 -13.18
N ILE A 523 -33.39 -9.08 -14.16
CA ILE A 523 -32.70 -10.38 -14.32
C ILE A 523 -31.21 -10.19 -14.67
N TYR A 524 -30.88 -9.18 -15.49
CA TYR A 524 -29.48 -8.85 -15.78
C TYR A 524 -28.74 -8.25 -14.59
N ASP A 525 -29.42 -7.43 -13.77
CA ASP A 525 -28.84 -6.95 -12.51
C ASP A 525 -28.55 -8.12 -11.55
N TRP A 526 -29.44 -9.12 -11.49
CA TRP A 526 -29.25 -10.32 -10.67
C TRP A 526 -28.10 -11.20 -11.19
N MET A 527 -28.02 -11.43 -12.50
CA MET A 527 -26.87 -12.13 -13.11
C MET A 527 -25.55 -11.39 -12.84
N ARG A 528 -25.54 -10.06 -13.01
CA ARG A 528 -24.33 -9.24 -12.78
C ARG A 528 -23.85 -9.28 -11.33
N LYS A 529 -24.77 -9.35 -10.38
CA LYS A 529 -24.46 -9.43 -8.93
C LYS A 529 -24.15 -10.86 -8.46
N GLY A 530 -24.18 -11.85 -9.35
CA GLY A 530 -23.90 -13.25 -9.02
C GLY A 530 -25.04 -13.96 -8.29
N TYR A 531 -26.26 -13.45 -8.39
CA TYR A 531 -27.45 -14.09 -7.80
C TYR A 531 -28.07 -15.16 -8.70
N LEU A 532 -27.77 -15.09 -9.99
CA LEU A 532 -28.20 -16.04 -11.01
C LEU A 532 -26.98 -16.46 -11.82
N HIS A 533 -26.87 -17.76 -12.10
CA HIS A 533 -25.67 -18.33 -12.70
C HIS A 533 -25.96 -18.80 -14.13
N PRO A 534 -25.82 -17.94 -15.15
CA PRO A 534 -26.10 -18.32 -16.52
C PRO A 534 -25.14 -19.39 -17.01
N VAL A 535 -25.69 -20.42 -17.66
CA VAL A 535 -24.95 -21.52 -18.27
C VAL A 535 -25.00 -21.35 -19.79
N ALA A 536 -23.88 -21.60 -20.47
CA ALA A 536 -23.85 -21.63 -21.92
C ALA A 536 -24.60 -22.88 -22.44
N LEU A 537 -25.57 -22.66 -23.32
CA LEU A 537 -26.31 -23.70 -24.01
C LEU A 537 -25.57 -24.15 -25.27
N SER A 538 -25.96 -25.30 -25.83
CA SER A 538 -25.29 -25.88 -27.01
C SER A 538 -25.39 -24.99 -28.25
N ASN A 539 -26.48 -24.21 -28.35
CA ASN A 539 -26.71 -23.23 -29.40
C ASN A 539 -26.00 -21.87 -29.19
N GLY A 540 -25.12 -21.75 -28.19
CA GLY A 540 -24.39 -20.52 -27.86
C GLY A 540 -25.20 -19.46 -27.10
N ARG A 541 -26.50 -19.68 -26.85
CA ARG A 541 -27.30 -18.80 -25.99
C ARG A 541 -27.02 -19.09 -24.52
N LYS A 542 -27.43 -18.17 -23.65
CA LYS A 542 -27.39 -18.36 -22.19
C LYS A 542 -28.73 -18.86 -21.68
N GLY A 543 -28.69 -19.91 -20.86
CA GLY A 543 -29.83 -20.40 -20.09
C GLY A 543 -29.57 -20.23 -18.60
N LEU A 544 -30.62 -20.32 -17.79
CA LEU A 544 -30.55 -20.33 -16.33
C LEU A 544 -30.99 -21.70 -15.81
N PRO A 545 -30.27 -22.32 -14.86
CA PRO A 545 -30.63 -23.64 -14.33
C PRO A 545 -32.08 -23.69 -13.82
N LYS A 546 -32.85 -24.71 -14.22
CA LYS A 546 -34.27 -24.83 -13.84
C LYS A 546 -34.45 -24.90 -12.33
N ASP A 547 -33.59 -25.63 -11.62
CA ASP A 547 -33.63 -25.76 -10.16
C ASP A 547 -33.39 -24.44 -9.43
N GLU A 548 -32.48 -23.60 -9.93
CA GLU A 548 -32.22 -22.26 -9.40
C GLU A 548 -33.46 -21.37 -9.57
N ILE A 549 -34.03 -21.33 -10.78
CA ILE A 549 -35.22 -20.53 -11.09
C ILE A 549 -36.47 -21.03 -10.36
N ASP A 550 -36.69 -22.35 -10.31
CA ASP A 550 -37.84 -22.94 -9.65
C ASP A 550 -37.79 -22.71 -8.13
N ARG A 551 -36.59 -22.80 -7.52
CA ARG A 551 -36.39 -22.44 -6.12
C ARG A 551 -36.74 -20.98 -5.86
N LEU A 552 -36.32 -20.06 -6.73
CA LEU A 552 -36.59 -18.63 -6.58
C LEU A 552 -38.07 -18.30 -6.82
N ALA A 553 -38.70 -18.92 -7.82
CA ALA A 553 -40.13 -18.77 -8.13
C ALA A 553 -41.04 -19.32 -7.02
N ALA A 554 -40.54 -20.27 -6.22
CA ALA A 554 -41.24 -20.78 -5.04
C ALA A 554 -41.23 -19.79 -3.85
N LEU A 555 -40.41 -18.74 -3.90
CA LEU A 555 -40.36 -17.72 -2.86
C LEU A 555 -41.35 -16.58 -3.15
N ARG A 556 -41.91 -16.01 -2.09
CA ARG A 556 -42.83 -14.87 -2.15
C ARG A 556 -42.06 -13.56 -2.15
N SER A 557 -42.46 -12.65 -3.02
CA SER A 557 -42.03 -11.26 -2.98
C SER A 557 -42.46 -10.57 -1.68
N SER A 558 -41.86 -9.43 -1.37
CA SER A 558 -42.28 -8.60 -0.22
C SER A 558 -43.75 -8.14 -0.31
N LYS A 559 -44.28 -7.97 -1.53
CA LYS A 559 -45.69 -7.63 -1.76
C LYS A 559 -46.62 -8.81 -1.44
N GLU A 560 -46.29 -10.00 -1.91
CA GLU A 560 -47.08 -11.20 -1.61
C GLU A 560 -47.02 -11.57 -0.14
N ALA A 561 -45.83 -11.52 0.46
CA ALA A 561 -45.65 -11.68 1.91
C ALA A 561 -46.51 -10.69 2.70
N SER A 562 -46.61 -9.44 2.24
CA SER A 562 -47.49 -8.43 2.84
C SER A 562 -48.96 -8.85 2.83
N ILE A 563 -49.45 -9.36 1.69
CA ILE A 563 -50.82 -9.83 1.55
C ILE A 563 -51.07 -11.04 2.46
N ILE A 564 -50.16 -12.03 2.47
CA ILE A 564 -50.24 -13.24 3.30
C ILE A 564 -50.28 -12.89 4.79
N LEU A 565 -49.48 -11.91 5.21
CA LEU A 565 -49.43 -11.45 6.61
C LEU A 565 -50.60 -10.53 7.02
N GLY A 566 -51.57 -10.32 6.11
CA GLY A 566 -52.78 -9.54 6.36
C GLY A 566 -52.58 -8.01 6.32
N TYR A 567 -51.49 -7.54 5.72
CA TYR A 567 -51.28 -6.11 5.49
C TYR A 567 -51.94 -5.69 4.17
N ARG A 568 -52.37 -4.41 4.08
CA ARG A 568 -52.87 -3.83 2.82
C ARG A 568 -51.74 -3.83 1.77
N GLU A 569 -52.07 -3.80 0.47
CA GLU A 569 -51.14 -4.00 -0.66
C GLU A 569 -49.84 -3.17 -0.69
N LYS A 570 -49.69 -2.16 0.17
CA LYS A 570 -48.41 -1.45 0.37
C LYS A 570 -47.50 -2.27 1.28
N VAL A 571 -46.31 -2.62 0.80
CA VAL A 571 -45.25 -3.27 1.60
C VAL A 571 -44.98 -2.44 2.86
N PRO A 572 -45.38 -2.90 4.05
CA PRO A 572 -45.19 -2.14 5.27
C PRO A 572 -43.71 -2.15 5.63
N THR A 573 -43.21 -1.01 6.12
CA THR A 573 -41.87 -0.92 6.73
C THR A 573 -41.67 -1.95 7.85
N THR A 574 -42.76 -2.45 8.44
CA THR A 574 -42.78 -3.50 9.46
C THR A 574 -42.17 -4.82 8.97
N ILE A 575 -42.38 -5.23 7.71
CA ILE A 575 -41.81 -6.49 7.19
C ILE A 575 -40.29 -6.36 7.12
N GLN A 576 -39.78 -5.27 6.56
CA GLN A 576 -38.35 -5.00 6.50
C GLN A 576 -37.73 -4.86 7.90
N ARG A 577 -38.47 -4.26 8.84
CA ARG A 577 -38.04 -4.18 10.25
C ARG A 577 -37.90 -5.57 10.87
N ASN A 578 -38.88 -6.45 10.68
CA ASN A 578 -38.83 -7.82 11.22
C ASN A 578 -37.68 -8.64 10.62
N VAL A 579 -37.34 -8.44 9.35
CA VAL A 579 -36.14 -9.03 8.75
C VAL A 579 -34.86 -8.50 9.41
N ARG A 580 -34.75 -7.18 9.61
CA ARG A 580 -33.59 -6.56 10.30
C ARG A 580 -33.45 -7.00 11.75
N GLU A 581 -34.57 -7.22 12.43
CA GLU A 581 -34.63 -7.70 13.82
C GLU A 581 -34.44 -9.22 13.92
N GLY A 582 -34.34 -9.93 12.78
CA GLY A 582 -34.17 -11.39 12.72
C GLY A 582 -35.42 -12.20 13.10
N THR A 583 -36.58 -11.54 13.28
CA THR A 583 -37.84 -12.20 13.66
C THR A 583 -38.54 -12.83 12.46
N LEU A 584 -38.26 -12.36 11.24
CA LEU A 584 -38.73 -12.97 9.99
C LEU A 584 -37.52 -13.29 9.10
N LYS A 585 -37.37 -14.56 8.72
CA LYS A 585 -36.31 -14.99 7.79
C LYS A 585 -36.65 -14.61 6.36
N ALA A 586 -35.64 -14.21 5.59
CA ALA A 586 -35.78 -13.91 4.17
C ALA A 586 -34.48 -14.26 3.43
N THR A 587 -34.61 -14.62 2.16
CA THR A 587 -33.50 -14.69 1.21
C THR A 587 -33.35 -13.32 0.56
N GLN A 588 -32.24 -12.63 0.84
CA GLN A 588 -31.99 -11.30 0.29
C GLN A 588 -31.38 -11.40 -1.12
N LEU A 589 -32.04 -10.79 -2.10
CA LEU A 589 -31.61 -10.73 -3.50
C LEU A 589 -31.57 -9.26 -3.95
N GLY A 590 -30.38 -8.66 -3.82
CA GLY A 590 -30.19 -7.23 -3.99
C GLY A 590 -30.95 -6.43 -2.94
N ASN A 591 -31.91 -5.61 -3.39
CA ASN A 591 -32.76 -4.80 -2.52
C ASN A 591 -34.10 -5.49 -2.18
N GLU A 592 -34.35 -6.67 -2.76
CA GLU A 592 -35.55 -7.45 -2.54
C GLU A 592 -35.31 -8.49 -1.44
N ASN A 593 -36.32 -8.71 -0.61
CA ASN A 593 -36.37 -9.84 0.31
C ASN A 593 -37.43 -10.80 -0.22
N LEU A 594 -37.01 -12.05 -0.44
CA LEU A 594 -37.89 -13.15 -0.81
C LEU A 594 -38.11 -14.08 0.39
N TYR A 595 -39.33 -14.62 0.51
CA TYR A 595 -39.75 -15.36 1.69
C TYR A 595 -40.24 -16.75 1.30
N SER A 596 -39.86 -17.79 2.05
CA SER A 596 -40.51 -19.09 1.86
C SER A 596 -41.88 -19.10 2.55
N ASP A 597 -42.82 -19.89 2.03
CA ASP A 597 -44.14 -20.06 2.67
C ASP A 597 -44.00 -20.57 4.13
N ARG A 598 -42.96 -21.36 4.39
CA ARG A 598 -42.59 -21.82 5.74
C ARG A 598 -42.19 -20.66 6.65
N ASP A 599 -41.28 -19.78 6.21
CA ASP A 599 -40.82 -18.64 7.02
C ASP A 599 -41.97 -17.69 7.37
N LEU A 600 -42.88 -17.46 6.42
CA LEU A 600 -44.09 -16.65 6.65
C LEU A 600 -45.03 -17.32 7.65
N THR A 601 -45.23 -18.63 7.55
CA THR A 601 -46.07 -19.42 8.47
C THR A 601 -45.48 -19.43 9.89
N ASP A 602 -44.18 -19.69 10.02
CA ASP A 602 -43.46 -19.69 11.29
C ASP A 602 -43.57 -18.32 11.97
N PHE A 603 -43.43 -17.23 11.20
CA PHE A 603 -43.61 -15.87 11.70
C PHE A 603 -45.06 -15.60 12.15
N LEU A 604 -46.07 -16.08 11.43
CA LEU A 604 -47.49 -15.94 11.84
C LEU A 604 -47.77 -16.69 13.14
N LEU A 605 -47.25 -17.91 13.28
CA LEU A 605 -47.38 -18.71 14.49
C LEU A 605 -46.70 -18.02 15.67
N TRP A 606 -45.47 -17.53 15.49
CA TRP A 606 -44.75 -16.74 16.49
C TRP A 606 -45.54 -15.49 16.90
N LYS A 607 -46.00 -14.70 15.92
CA LYS A 607 -46.77 -13.46 16.15
C LYS A 607 -48.06 -13.73 16.92
N ASN A 608 -48.75 -14.83 16.62
CA ASN A 608 -49.98 -15.21 17.30
C ASN A 608 -49.74 -15.78 18.70
N GLY A 609 -48.68 -16.58 18.88
CA GLY A 609 -48.25 -17.07 20.19
C GLY A 609 -47.84 -15.93 21.13
N HIS A 610 -47.08 -14.96 20.61
CA HIS A 610 -46.66 -13.79 21.38
C HIS A 610 -47.84 -12.89 21.78
N LYS A 611 -48.84 -12.72 20.90
CA LYS A 611 -50.09 -12.02 21.24
C LYS A 611 -50.89 -12.72 22.35
N ARG A 612 -50.95 -14.05 22.34
CA ARG A 612 -51.60 -14.83 23.42
C ARG A 612 -50.88 -14.65 24.76
N ALA A 613 -49.55 -14.66 24.76
CA ALA A 613 -48.76 -14.42 25.97
C ALA A 613 -48.97 -13.00 26.55
N LEU A 614 -49.29 -12.02 25.70
CA LEU A 614 -49.61 -10.65 26.09
C LEU A 614 -51.10 -10.40 26.41
N GLY A 615 -51.94 -11.45 26.45
CA GLY A 615 -53.38 -11.32 26.73
C GLY A 615 -54.19 -10.67 25.60
N VAL A 616 -53.60 -10.47 24.42
CA VAL A 616 -54.27 -9.85 23.28
C VAL A 616 -55.11 -10.91 22.55
N ARG A 617 -56.44 -10.79 22.62
CA ARG A 617 -57.35 -11.70 21.88
C ARG A 617 -57.08 -11.59 20.37
N PRO A 618 -57.02 -12.71 19.63
CA PRO A 618 -56.84 -12.67 18.18
C PRO A 618 -58.00 -11.91 17.53
N HIS A 619 -57.68 -10.98 16.64
CA HIS A 619 -58.68 -10.26 15.85
C HIS A 619 -59.42 -11.26 14.97
N GLN A 620 -60.72 -11.49 15.25
CA GLN A 620 -61.57 -12.23 14.32
C GLN A 620 -61.72 -11.41 13.02
N PRO A 621 -61.49 -12.00 11.84
CA PRO A 621 -61.74 -11.32 10.59
C PRO A 621 -63.24 -11.01 10.50
N ARG A 622 -63.60 -9.74 10.29
CA ARG A 622 -64.98 -9.35 9.96
C ARG A 622 -65.38 -10.06 8.67
N GLN A 623 -66.29 -11.02 8.75
CA GLN A 623 -66.97 -11.56 7.58
C GLN A 623 -67.67 -10.39 6.86
N ARG A 624 -67.22 -10.06 5.65
CA ARG A 624 -67.98 -9.21 4.74
C ARG A 624 -69.09 -10.07 4.15
N ASN A 625 -70.33 -9.72 4.44
CA ASN A 625 -71.50 -10.21 3.72
C ASN A 625 -71.33 -9.87 2.23
N LEU A 626 -71.08 -10.88 1.41
CA LEU A 626 -71.25 -10.81 -0.04
C LEU A 626 -72.75 -10.98 -0.30
N GLN A 627 -73.45 -9.89 -0.62
CA GLN A 627 -74.72 -9.99 -1.33
C GLN A 627 -74.45 -10.19 -2.83
N PRO A 628 -75.21 -11.06 -3.51
CA PRO A 628 -75.15 -11.18 -4.96
C PRO A 628 -75.92 -10.02 -5.59
N SER A 629 -75.25 -9.13 -6.31
CA SER A 629 -75.91 -8.22 -7.25
C SER A 629 -75.75 -8.78 -8.66
N ALA A 630 -76.85 -9.32 -9.17
CA ALA A 630 -77.05 -9.52 -10.59
C ALA A 630 -77.37 -8.16 -11.22
N SER A 631 -76.63 -7.76 -12.25
CA SER A 631 -77.11 -6.83 -13.27
C SER A 631 -76.27 -7.01 -14.54
N VAL A 632 -76.90 -7.65 -15.52
CA VAL A 632 -76.51 -7.68 -16.92
C VAL A 632 -76.61 -6.25 -17.46
N ILE A 633 -75.53 -5.71 -18.03
CA ILE A 633 -75.61 -4.63 -19.01
C ILE A 633 -74.69 -5.00 -20.18
N SER A 634 -75.33 -5.44 -21.26
CA SER A 634 -74.79 -5.50 -22.61
C SER A 634 -74.64 -4.07 -23.16
N ILE A 635 -73.46 -3.70 -23.65
CA ILE A 635 -73.32 -2.62 -24.64
C ILE A 635 -72.38 -3.14 -25.73
N GLY A 636 -72.95 -3.29 -26.92
CA GLY A 636 -72.22 -3.65 -28.13
C GLY A 636 -71.38 -2.50 -28.67
N TYR A 637 -70.33 -2.87 -29.40
CA TYR A 637 -69.63 -1.98 -30.31
C TYR A 637 -69.79 -2.54 -31.73
N GLN A 638 -70.58 -1.84 -32.54
CA GLN A 638 -70.53 -1.90 -34.00
C GLN A 638 -69.82 -0.64 -34.49
N GLY A 639 -68.87 -0.84 -35.41
CA GLY A 639 -68.71 0.00 -36.61
C GLY A 639 -67.98 1.34 -36.48
N GLY A 640 -66.77 1.38 -37.02
CA GLY A 640 -65.95 2.57 -37.30
C GLY A 640 -64.57 2.16 -37.77
#